data_AF-A0A926NE86-F1
#
_entry.id   AF-A0A926NE86-F1
#
_cell.length_a   1.000
_cell.length_b   1.000
_cell.length_c   1.000
_cell.angle_alpha   90.00
_cell.angle_beta   90.00
_cell.angle_gamma   90.00
#
_symmetry.space_group_name_H-M   'P 1'
#
loop_
_entity.id
_entity.type
_entity.pdbx_description
1 polymer ?
#
loop_
_entity_poly.entity_id
_entity_poly.type
_entity_poly.pdbx_seq_one_letter_code
_entity_poly.pdbx_strand_id
1 'polypeptide(L)'
;MSSIGMNVKPKKISLFLAKPDRKVIRKITDTDDKNQIIKFSSINELSFSIPYETIQYNKVIRNPVVDMVRERYLIKAVKGEEVEWYIILKKRKTSTDVDKVVIECFSLGYDLSFKKMIDYQRSSYNCLQVLEDCLEGTNWKVGYISNELNLIYRQFDVTSKTKLDFLNEICETFEAVYEFDTVNLLVNIYKKDESSKDKGFIIKYGQYLDTIEETIDIEQVITRLVVSGSDGVSINSINPTGQSYIDNFSYYLYPFERNEEGEVIQSSHYMSDALCHAILDYNELVEEKQNDFKQFLDSKTETQEKLTTLNNELSELEDDLVQILDTLELAKDIGDPTSGLNKDRDNKTNHINNKKEEIKSIELQISNIDSSIQKLKDEINIENNLTSSLMAELTDYIFVEEWSDTNQINDVDLYEAALEHFKEINTPPININLSIVNFFEIVEENHNWNRLSIGDIVTIRHDKLKIDVKTTVTEMHIDYENASISLTISNTKDPESEVEQVKRLIYAVNKTSTDFEKRKLAWERVANNSNIRNDRISDVPVSPTLKTDETAITHKLNDNGSVDLTIKWEYPSFSKTNDNKHNIDGFIVYLYSSDLREPYIFGSTVAKETLVDLNSEIKKYTFPSVPANLYYTLGIRAYRRVDVDINREGIILSEIATSKLSKDNPYQPSDKVVVNGEMNGKLNGITYSSSPTPPENPESNDVWTNPTTKIQNVYNSETETWDGMKSTALSNGTVEVDVEKILDMESRISDNGNGTDIESFPIIVPETDDTGRIQRAIDHVAANGFGAINFYFKNYIAKKLTLKSNVWLVSKGAFLTFKSGETGDFLYANNINNVVIDGFTIEGLDRTSYAPSSTIGSRTGVYSNGSSEILLKNCLVQGFNKNGLYVTQSGATDDLYSKSVDVKNVHFFNNFNAMNFDTRAEYCQIHGVKAYSNYLGIRVASGNVHTVGSFFNNNVDGIQVVAGENDSHGSFTACTSNHNQRRALMVDGISHGELFNGCNFSFGEIYIKDSMGVQIKNGRWGSGISLYLEGGNWNSISDNLFATPPTIFRGYNSKPDKTEIKNNRDKDGHSRSQDDVSTYYINCNGLNPTFSPTPITSSTVIKFATGTQSLFGQTSTLYDTNTGQGAISYRRLYSFNITLKIHNLASTNQDVYMNVRIKKNDGTVVSNYICYEKITIPANEDKYIWNGSGMERIDKDCYFEVIINPMDTTSGISLNTTENRLIVRSIN
;
A
#
# COMPACT_ATOMS: atom_id res chain seq x y z
N MET A 1 -12.35 -43.64 31.85
CA MET A 1 -11.52 -43.46 33.06
C MET A 1 -10.07 -43.63 32.67
N SER A 2 -9.45 -42.58 32.15
CA SER A 2 -8.00 -42.47 31.99
C SER A 2 -7.43 -41.80 33.24
N SER A 3 -6.23 -42.20 33.63
CA SER A 3 -5.54 -41.80 34.85
C SER A 3 -5.34 -40.28 34.95
N ILE A 4 -6.13 -39.63 35.79
CA ILE A 4 -5.86 -38.25 36.26
C ILE A 4 -4.62 -38.32 37.16
N GLY A 5 -3.57 -37.57 36.81
CA GLY A 5 -2.35 -37.50 37.62
C GLY A 5 -2.67 -37.01 39.04
N MET A 6 -2.11 -37.67 40.05
CA MET A 6 -2.37 -37.46 41.49
C MET A 6 -2.08 -36.04 42.05
N ASN A 7 -1.72 -35.05 41.22
CA ASN A 7 -1.29 -33.71 41.63
C ASN A 7 -2.21 -32.54 41.22
N VAL A 8 -3.30 -32.76 40.48
CA VAL A 8 -4.21 -31.66 40.07
C VAL A 8 -5.19 -31.36 41.21
N LYS A 9 -5.15 -30.13 41.75
CA LYS A 9 -6.05 -29.66 42.82
C LYS A 9 -7.09 -28.67 42.28
N PRO A 10 -8.31 -28.63 42.83
CA PRO A 10 -9.32 -27.63 42.49
C PRO A 10 -8.79 -26.19 42.68
N LYS A 11 -9.09 -25.29 41.73
CA LYS A 11 -8.65 -23.88 41.77
C LYS A 11 -9.49 -23.05 42.77
N LYS A 12 -9.23 -23.20 44.08
CA LYS A 12 -9.86 -22.37 45.13
C LYS A 12 -9.16 -21.03 45.32
N ILE A 13 -9.95 -19.97 45.53
CA ILE A 13 -9.43 -18.63 45.82
C ILE A 13 -8.92 -18.51 47.28
N SER A 14 -7.74 -17.91 47.45
CA SER A 14 -7.16 -17.58 48.75
C SER A 14 -6.95 -16.08 48.87
N LEU A 15 -7.38 -15.49 49.99
CA LEU A 15 -7.31 -14.05 50.23
C LEU A 15 -6.27 -13.69 51.29
N PHE A 16 -5.47 -12.65 51.02
CA PHE A 16 -4.46 -12.14 51.95
C PHE A 16 -4.63 -10.62 52.13
N LEU A 17 -4.74 -10.19 53.38
CA LEU A 17 -4.82 -8.77 53.73
C LEU A 17 -3.42 -8.15 53.66
N ALA A 18 -3.32 -6.99 53.04
CA ALA A 18 -2.08 -6.23 52.88
C ALA A 18 -2.30 -4.72 53.10
N LYS A 19 -1.22 -4.02 53.42
CA LYS A 19 -1.20 -2.55 53.51
C LYS A 19 -1.15 -1.91 52.11
N PRO A 20 -1.40 -0.59 51.98
CA PRO A 20 -1.27 0.13 50.70
C PRO A 20 0.13 0.02 50.05
N ASP A 21 1.19 -0.25 50.83
CA ASP A 21 2.54 -0.49 50.33
C ASP A 21 2.77 -1.93 49.81
N ARG A 22 1.68 -2.69 49.58
CA ARG A 22 1.66 -4.11 49.14
C ARG A 22 2.31 -5.11 50.11
N LYS A 23 2.62 -4.71 51.35
CA LYS A 23 3.11 -5.66 52.37
C LYS A 23 1.96 -6.48 52.93
N VAL A 24 2.03 -7.79 52.72
CA VAL A 24 1.06 -8.76 53.26
C VAL A 24 1.15 -8.79 54.78
N ILE A 25 0.02 -8.58 55.43
CA ILE A 25 -0.15 -8.63 56.88
C ILE A 25 -0.50 -10.06 57.32
N ARG A 26 -1.52 -10.66 56.69
CA ARG A 26 -2.09 -11.94 57.13
C ARG A 26 -2.93 -12.62 56.05
N LYS A 27 -2.95 -13.96 56.03
CA LYS A 27 -3.95 -14.75 55.28
C LYS A 27 -5.32 -14.70 55.98
N ILE A 28 -6.38 -14.46 55.22
CA ILE A 28 -7.76 -14.47 55.73
C ILE A 28 -8.31 -15.89 55.54
N THR A 29 -8.62 -16.58 56.65
CA THR A 29 -9.06 -17.98 56.63
C THR A 29 -10.57 -18.15 56.84
N ASP A 30 -11.17 -17.26 57.62
CA ASP A 30 -12.56 -17.35 58.03
C ASP A 30 -13.36 -16.34 57.20
N THR A 31 -13.81 -16.78 56.02
CA THR A 31 -14.55 -15.95 55.05
C THR A 31 -15.70 -16.72 54.44
N ASP A 32 -16.86 -16.07 54.33
CA ASP A 32 -18.05 -16.57 53.65
C ASP A 32 -18.42 -15.65 52.47
N ASP A 33 -19.40 -16.03 51.67
CA ASP A 33 -19.98 -15.23 50.57
C ASP A 33 -18.94 -14.67 49.57
N LYS A 34 -17.89 -15.44 49.23
CA LYS A 34 -16.85 -14.97 48.29
C LYS A 34 -17.39 -14.93 46.87
N ASN A 35 -17.45 -13.74 46.30
CA ASN A 35 -17.92 -13.50 44.94
C ASN A 35 -16.91 -12.63 44.18
N GLN A 36 -16.65 -12.97 42.93
CA GLN A 36 -15.74 -12.23 42.05
C GLN A 36 -16.41 -11.93 40.72
N ILE A 37 -16.37 -10.66 40.29
CA ILE A 37 -16.89 -10.21 38.99
C ILE A 37 -15.70 -9.79 38.14
N ILE A 38 -15.45 -10.50 37.04
CA ILE A 38 -14.38 -10.21 36.09
C ILE A 38 -15.00 -9.58 34.85
N LYS A 39 -14.53 -8.40 34.44
CA LYS A 39 -15.14 -7.59 33.37
C LYS A 39 -14.16 -7.34 32.24
N PHE A 40 -14.65 -7.38 31.00
CA PHE A 40 -13.86 -7.07 29.82
C PHE A 40 -13.65 -5.56 29.68
N SER A 41 -12.40 -5.11 29.53
CA SER A 41 -12.02 -3.69 29.41
C SER A 41 -12.64 -2.78 30.48
N SER A 42 -12.76 -3.29 31.71
CA SER A 42 -13.31 -2.58 32.87
C SER A 42 -12.67 -3.08 34.16
N ILE A 43 -13.10 -2.54 35.31
CA ILE A 43 -12.52 -2.86 36.61
C ILE A 43 -13.19 -4.09 37.23
N ASN A 44 -12.39 -5.12 37.55
CA ASN A 44 -12.87 -6.31 38.25
C ASN A 44 -13.29 -5.99 39.70
N GLU A 45 -14.22 -6.78 40.23
CA GLU A 45 -14.77 -6.63 41.58
C GLU A 45 -14.56 -7.91 42.41
N LEU A 46 -14.36 -7.73 43.71
CA LEU A 46 -14.27 -8.82 44.68
C LEU A 46 -15.06 -8.46 45.93
N SER A 47 -15.94 -9.35 46.37
CA SER A 47 -16.65 -9.23 47.64
C SER A 47 -16.60 -10.51 48.46
N PHE A 48 -16.61 -10.36 49.78
CA PHE A 48 -16.63 -11.47 50.74
C PHE A 48 -17.08 -10.96 52.10
N SER A 49 -17.47 -11.86 52.99
CA SER A 49 -17.83 -11.53 54.37
C SER A 49 -16.88 -12.20 55.38
N ILE A 50 -16.66 -11.52 56.51
CA ILE A 50 -15.86 -12.02 57.64
C ILE A 50 -16.76 -12.07 58.88
N PRO A 51 -16.94 -13.24 59.52
CA PRO A 51 -17.73 -13.33 60.75
C PRO A 51 -17.01 -12.64 61.93
N TYR A 52 -17.77 -12.03 62.84
CA TYR A 52 -17.22 -11.39 64.04
C TYR A 52 -16.61 -12.39 65.02
N GLU A 53 -17.09 -13.63 65.00
CA GLU A 53 -16.66 -14.71 65.88
C GLU A 53 -16.21 -15.91 65.04
N THR A 54 -15.18 -16.60 65.51
CA THR A 54 -14.64 -17.82 64.90
C THR A 54 -14.37 -18.87 65.98
N ILE A 55 -14.37 -20.15 65.61
CA ILE A 55 -14.14 -21.25 66.53
C ILE A 55 -12.69 -21.69 66.44
N GLN A 56 -11.92 -21.47 67.50
CA GLN A 56 -10.55 -21.96 67.63
C GLN A 56 -10.43 -22.81 68.89
N TYR A 57 -9.95 -24.05 68.75
CA TYR A 57 -9.82 -25.01 69.87
C TYR A 57 -11.12 -25.22 70.67
N ASN A 58 -12.26 -25.38 69.98
CA ASN A 58 -13.61 -25.50 70.58
C ASN A 58 -14.04 -24.32 71.46
N LYS A 59 -13.45 -23.13 71.27
CA LYS A 59 -13.89 -21.88 71.92
C LYS A 59 -14.24 -20.84 70.87
N VAL A 60 -15.37 -20.15 71.10
CA VAL A 60 -15.78 -18.98 70.32
C VAL A 60 -14.88 -17.82 70.72
N ILE A 61 -14.15 -17.27 69.76
CA ILE A 61 -13.27 -16.12 69.94
C ILE A 61 -13.58 -15.05 68.89
N ARG A 62 -13.34 -13.78 69.23
CA ARG A 62 -13.49 -12.69 68.26
C ARG A 62 -12.48 -12.86 67.12
N ASN A 63 -12.95 -12.74 65.88
CA ASN A 63 -12.10 -12.85 64.71
C ASN A 63 -11.14 -11.64 64.64
N PRO A 64 -9.82 -11.84 64.78
CA PRO A 64 -8.85 -10.75 64.82
C PRO A 64 -8.74 -9.99 63.50
N VAL A 65 -9.15 -10.58 62.37
CA VAL A 65 -9.05 -9.93 61.05
C VAL A 65 -10.06 -8.78 60.92
N VAL A 66 -11.23 -8.89 61.56
CA VAL A 66 -12.27 -7.84 61.54
C VAL A 66 -11.72 -6.49 62.00
N ASP A 67 -10.88 -6.50 63.03
CA ASP A 67 -10.29 -5.27 63.59
C ASP A 67 -9.05 -4.79 62.81
N MET A 68 -8.50 -5.62 61.89
CA MET A 68 -7.34 -5.29 61.04
C MET A 68 -7.73 -4.70 59.68
N VAL A 69 -8.88 -5.06 59.14
CA VAL A 69 -9.34 -4.58 57.83
C VAL A 69 -9.63 -3.07 57.90
N ARG A 70 -9.17 -2.33 56.89
CA ARG A 70 -9.34 -0.89 56.75
C ARG A 70 -9.64 -0.54 55.29
N GLU A 71 -10.36 0.54 55.10
CA GLU A 71 -10.57 1.17 53.80
C GLU A 71 -9.20 1.54 53.19
N ARG A 72 -9.07 1.37 51.87
CA ARG A 72 -7.83 1.50 51.09
C ARG A 72 -6.72 0.49 51.39
N TYR A 73 -6.95 -0.49 52.28
CA TYR A 73 -6.04 -1.64 52.36
C TYR A 73 -6.23 -2.53 51.13
N LEU A 74 -5.25 -3.38 50.87
CA LEU A 74 -5.22 -4.23 49.70
C LEU A 74 -5.57 -5.67 50.06
N ILE A 75 -6.23 -6.36 49.14
CA ILE A 75 -6.43 -7.81 49.17
C ILE A 75 -5.63 -8.41 48.02
N LYS A 76 -4.68 -9.27 48.33
CA LYS A 76 -4.04 -10.14 47.34
C LYS A 76 -4.91 -11.39 47.20
N ALA A 77 -5.57 -11.55 46.06
CA ALA A 77 -6.31 -12.75 45.71
C ALA A 77 -5.40 -13.70 44.92
N VAL A 78 -5.40 -14.98 45.29
CA VAL A 78 -4.59 -16.02 44.63
C VAL A 78 -5.50 -17.18 44.26
N LYS A 79 -5.56 -17.52 42.97
CA LYS A 79 -6.36 -18.63 42.40
C LYS A 79 -5.47 -19.49 41.50
N GLY A 80 -5.00 -20.64 42.01
CA GLY A 80 -3.97 -21.40 41.31
C GLY A 80 -2.69 -20.59 41.18
N GLU A 81 -2.25 -20.33 39.93
CA GLU A 81 -1.08 -19.48 39.60
C GLU A 81 -1.45 -18.01 39.39
N GLU A 82 -2.74 -17.69 39.26
CA GLU A 82 -3.23 -16.33 39.00
C GLU A 82 -3.22 -15.50 40.29
N VAL A 83 -2.66 -14.29 40.19
CA VAL A 83 -2.56 -13.33 41.30
C VAL A 83 -3.11 -11.99 40.86
N GLU A 84 -4.07 -11.45 41.61
CA GLU A 84 -4.60 -10.10 41.39
C GLU A 84 -4.72 -9.34 42.70
N TRP A 85 -4.42 -8.03 42.66
CA TRP A 85 -4.55 -7.13 43.79
C TRP A 85 -5.82 -6.30 43.68
N TYR A 86 -6.54 -6.23 44.80
CA TYR A 86 -7.77 -5.45 44.94
C TYR A 86 -7.60 -4.39 46.04
N ILE A 87 -8.24 -3.24 45.89
CA ILE A 87 -8.34 -2.17 46.89
C ILE A 87 -9.70 -2.21 47.59
N ILE A 88 -9.70 -2.19 48.92
CA ILE A 88 -10.92 -2.16 49.72
C ILE A 88 -11.52 -0.75 49.67
N LEU A 89 -12.76 -0.63 49.18
CA LEU A 89 -13.47 0.65 49.14
C LEU A 89 -14.51 0.77 50.24
N LYS A 90 -15.22 -0.33 50.52
CA LYS A 90 -16.38 -0.30 51.38
C LYS A 90 -16.41 -1.51 52.30
N LYS A 91 -16.77 -1.26 53.56
CA LYS A 91 -17.09 -2.30 54.55
C LYS A 91 -18.45 -2.01 55.17
N ARG A 92 -19.29 -3.04 55.31
CA ARG A 92 -20.63 -2.94 55.91
C ARG A 92 -20.77 -3.98 57.01
N LYS A 93 -21.40 -3.59 58.12
CA LYS A 93 -21.72 -4.51 59.21
C LYS A 93 -23.14 -5.01 59.00
N THR A 94 -23.34 -6.32 59.05
CA THR A 94 -24.64 -6.95 58.89
C THR A 94 -24.88 -7.95 60.02
N SER A 95 -26.14 -8.08 60.40
CA SER A 95 -26.60 -9.01 61.43
C SER A 95 -27.88 -9.65 60.87
N THR A 96 -27.74 -10.88 60.38
CA THR A 96 -28.87 -11.75 60.01
C THR A 96 -28.87 -12.94 60.97
N ASP A 97 -28.26 -14.06 60.57
CA ASP A 97 -28.14 -15.27 61.37
C ASP A 97 -26.79 -15.36 62.09
N VAL A 98 -25.78 -14.67 61.56
CA VAL A 98 -24.43 -14.51 62.12
C VAL A 98 -24.01 -13.05 61.93
N ASP A 99 -23.43 -12.44 62.96
CA ASP A 99 -22.85 -11.11 62.87
C ASP A 99 -21.61 -11.15 61.97
N LYS A 100 -21.63 -10.40 60.87
CA LYS A 100 -20.55 -10.38 59.87
C LYS A 100 -20.23 -8.98 59.34
N VAL A 101 -19.04 -8.86 58.76
CA VAL A 101 -18.60 -7.67 58.03
C VAL A 101 -18.44 -8.02 56.56
N VAL A 102 -19.23 -7.38 55.70
CA VAL A 102 -19.13 -7.50 54.24
C VAL A 102 -18.10 -6.51 53.72
N ILE A 103 -17.18 -6.99 52.89
CA ILE A 103 -16.11 -6.22 52.26
C ILE A 103 -16.36 -6.18 50.75
N GLU A 104 -16.28 -4.99 50.16
CA GLU A 104 -16.42 -4.75 48.72
C GLU A 104 -15.13 -4.07 48.21
N CYS A 105 -14.50 -4.69 47.20
CA CYS A 105 -13.22 -4.28 46.64
C CYS A 105 -13.29 -4.15 45.11
N PHE A 106 -12.46 -3.27 44.55
CA PHE A 106 -12.19 -3.21 43.11
C PHE A 106 -10.74 -3.59 42.81
N SER A 107 -10.46 -4.05 41.60
CA SER A 107 -9.10 -4.29 41.14
C SER A 107 -8.24 -3.02 41.28
N LEU A 108 -6.94 -3.21 41.53
CA LEU A 108 -6.03 -2.11 41.89
C LEU A 108 -5.95 -1.00 40.82
N GLY A 109 -6.28 -1.30 39.56
CA GLY A 109 -6.40 -0.30 38.48
C GLY A 109 -7.34 0.86 38.83
N TYR A 110 -8.32 0.62 39.71
CA TYR A 110 -9.23 1.64 40.22
C TYR A 110 -8.52 2.79 40.97
N ASP A 111 -7.27 2.62 41.41
CA ASP A 111 -6.46 3.69 42.02
C ASP A 111 -6.33 4.93 41.12
N LEU A 112 -6.40 4.74 39.79
CA LEU A 112 -6.38 5.84 38.81
C LEU A 112 -7.60 6.78 38.93
N SER A 113 -8.74 6.30 39.45
CA SER A 113 -9.93 7.13 39.67
C SER A 113 -9.74 8.22 40.72
N PHE A 114 -8.76 8.05 41.62
CA PHE A 114 -8.48 9.02 42.70
C PHE A 114 -7.61 10.20 42.25
N LYS A 115 -7.16 10.20 41.00
CA LYS A 115 -6.32 11.25 40.42
C LYS A 115 -7.03 11.84 39.21
N LYS A 116 -6.83 13.14 38.97
CA LYS A 116 -7.48 13.87 37.89
C LYS A 116 -6.50 14.35 36.83
N MET A 117 -6.99 14.42 35.60
CA MET A 117 -6.47 15.26 34.52
C MET A 117 -7.28 16.55 34.51
N ILE A 118 -6.61 17.70 34.48
CA ILE A 118 -7.23 19.03 34.54
C ILE A 118 -6.59 19.88 33.45
N ASP A 119 -7.41 20.61 32.69
CA ASP A 119 -7.01 21.52 31.61
C ASP A 119 -5.98 20.90 30.64
N TYR A 120 -6.24 19.68 30.20
CA TYR A 120 -5.38 18.95 29.28
C TYR A 120 -5.85 19.14 27.83
N GLN A 121 -5.00 19.76 27.01
CA GLN A 121 -5.26 19.99 25.59
C GLN A 121 -4.08 19.57 24.73
N ARG A 122 -4.31 18.69 23.75
CA ARG A 122 -3.32 18.25 22.75
C ARG A 122 -4.01 17.98 21.42
N SER A 123 -3.44 18.42 20.31
CA SER A 123 -4.07 18.34 18.98
C SER A 123 -3.56 17.20 18.08
N SER A 124 -2.45 16.54 18.41
CA SER A 124 -1.86 15.49 17.56
C SER A 124 -0.90 14.60 18.34
N TYR A 125 -1.46 13.76 19.22
CA TYR A 125 -0.69 12.81 20.04
C TYR A 125 -1.05 11.37 19.64
N ASN A 126 -0.05 10.48 19.60
CA ASN A 126 -0.29 9.05 19.41
C ASN A 126 -0.64 8.35 20.74
N CYS A 127 -1.03 7.06 20.66
CA CYS A 127 -1.48 6.28 21.82
C CYS A 127 -0.47 6.27 22.97
N LEU A 128 0.82 6.04 22.68
CA LEU A 128 1.87 6.08 23.70
C LEU A 128 1.96 7.45 24.41
N GLN A 129 2.04 8.54 23.65
CA GLN A 129 2.22 9.88 24.22
C GLN A 129 1.08 10.27 25.16
N VAL A 130 -0.16 10.07 24.73
CA VAL A 130 -1.33 10.42 25.57
C VAL A 130 -1.43 9.51 26.80
N LEU A 131 -1.04 8.23 26.68
CA LEU A 131 -1.05 7.31 27.80
C LEU A 131 0.06 7.63 28.81
N GLU A 132 1.25 8.03 28.37
CA GLU A 132 2.33 8.51 29.25
C GLU A 132 1.89 9.74 30.06
N ASP A 133 1.29 10.74 29.41
CA ASP A 133 0.73 11.93 30.06
C ASP A 133 -0.41 11.53 31.04
N CYS A 134 -1.28 10.60 30.64
CA CYS A 134 -2.35 10.07 31.49
C CYS A 134 -1.79 9.38 32.75
N LEU A 135 -0.71 8.60 32.65
CA LEU A 135 -0.13 7.86 33.76
C LEU A 135 0.91 8.67 34.57
N GLU A 136 1.29 9.86 34.13
CA GLU A 136 2.25 10.72 34.82
C GLU A 136 1.81 11.01 36.27
N GLY A 137 2.74 10.98 37.23
CA GLY A 137 2.45 11.19 38.64
C GLY A 137 1.68 10.02 39.30
N THR A 138 1.63 8.85 38.66
CA THR A 138 1.10 7.61 39.22
C THR A 138 2.18 6.55 39.46
N ASN A 139 1.82 5.45 40.13
CA ASN A 139 2.70 4.28 40.27
C ASN A 139 2.56 3.31 39.10
N TRP A 140 1.60 3.57 38.19
CA TRP A 140 1.36 2.77 37.00
C TRP A 140 2.28 3.22 35.87
N LYS A 141 2.70 2.27 35.05
CA LYS A 141 3.52 2.52 33.86
C LYS A 141 2.86 1.93 32.62
N VAL A 142 3.24 2.46 31.47
CA VAL A 142 2.87 1.88 30.18
C VAL A 142 3.49 0.50 30.04
N GLY A 143 2.67 -0.48 29.67
CA GLY A 143 3.09 -1.84 29.33
C GLY A 143 3.16 -2.04 27.81
N TYR A 144 2.55 -3.12 27.32
CA TYR A 144 2.41 -3.39 25.89
C TYR A 144 1.42 -2.44 25.22
N ILE A 145 1.72 -2.00 23.99
CA ILE A 145 0.78 -1.29 23.11
C ILE A 145 0.87 -1.94 21.73
N SER A 146 -0.26 -2.30 21.13
CA SER A 146 -0.29 -2.80 19.75
C SER A 146 0.35 -1.80 18.78
N ASN A 147 1.29 -2.27 17.94
CA ASN A 147 2.17 -1.42 17.12
C ASN A 147 1.42 -0.42 16.24
N GLU A 148 0.28 -0.80 15.70
CA GLU A 148 -0.52 0.02 14.78
C GLU A 148 -1.16 1.23 15.47
N LEU A 149 -1.45 1.14 16.78
CA LEU A 149 -2.06 2.23 17.55
C LEU A 149 -1.11 3.44 17.66
N ASN A 150 0.20 3.22 17.59
CA ASN A 150 1.20 4.29 17.63
C ASN A 150 1.38 5.03 16.29
N LEU A 151 0.77 4.52 15.21
CA LEU A 151 0.71 5.20 13.90
C LEU A 151 -0.50 6.14 13.78
N ILE A 152 -1.44 6.06 14.72
CA ILE A 152 -2.66 6.87 14.77
C ILE A 152 -2.41 8.06 15.71
N TYR A 153 -2.82 9.26 15.29
CA TYR A 153 -2.69 10.49 16.07
C TYR A 153 -4.08 11.12 16.28
N ARG A 154 -4.33 11.62 17.50
CA ARG A 154 -5.65 12.11 17.94
C ARG A 154 -5.52 13.40 18.75
N GLN A 155 -6.64 14.14 18.81
CA GLN A 155 -6.81 15.33 19.62
C GLN A 155 -7.59 15.01 20.90
N PHE A 156 -7.23 15.66 21.99
CA PHE A 156 -7.89 15.56 23.29
C PHE A 156 -8.04 16.96 23.89
N ASP A 157 -9.25 17.28 24.37
CA ASP A 157 -9.55 18.48 25.14
C ASP A 157 -10.34 18.09 26.40
N VAL A 158 -9.66 18.08 27.54
CA VAL A 158 -10.20 17.62 28.82
C VAL A 158 -10.11 18.73 29.85
N THR A 159 -11.26 19.31 30.21
CA THR A 159 -11.34 20.30 31.30
C THR A 159 -11.07 19.67 32.67
N SER A 160 -11.79 18.59 33.02
CA SER A 160 -11.54 17.83 34.25
C SER A 160 -12.15 16.43 34.21
N LYS A 161 -11.31 15.39 34.22
CA LYS A 161 -11.73 13.97 34.30
C LYS A 161 -10.83 13.20 35.25
N THR A 162 -11.27 12.06 35.79
CA THR A 162 -10.35 11.17 36.50
C THR A 162 -9.39 10.53 35.50
N LYS A 163 -8.20 10.10 35.93
CA LYS A 163 -7.25 9.42 35.04
C LYS A 163 -7.81 8.09 34.52
N LEU A 164 -8.70 7.43 35.28
CA LEU A 164 -9.40 6.23 34.81
C LEU A 164 -10.44 6.55 33.73
N ASP A 165 -11.26 7.59 33.92
CA ASP A 165 -12.23 8.01 32.90
C ASP A 165 -11.52 8.49 31.62
N PHE A 166 -10.40 9.19 31.78
CA PHE A 166 -9.57 9.59 30.65
C PHE A 166 -8.92 8.40 29.95
N LEU A 167 -8.52 7.35 30.68
CA LEU A 167 -8.04 6.10 30.08
C LEU A 167 -9.14 5.41 29.24
N ASN A 168 -10.39 5.40 29.71
CA ASN A 168 -11.52 4.89 28.93
C ASN A 168 -11.70 5.71 27.64
N GLU A 169 -11.70 7.04 27.73
CA GLU A 169 -11.78 7.94 26.57
C GLU A 169 -10.63 7.72 25.57
N ILE A 170 -9.39 7.52 26.05
CA ILE A 170 -8.25 7.16 25.21
C ILE A 170 -8.55 5.86 24.46
N CYS A 171 -9.00 4.82 25.17
CA CYS A 171 -9.27 3.51 24.56
C CYS A 171 -10.43 3.58 23.55
N GLU A 172 -11.50 4.32 23.84
CA GLU A 172 -12.61 4.58 22.91
C GLU A 172 -12.11 5.30 21.64
N THR A 173 -11.31 6.37 21.79
CA THR A 173 -10.81 7.18 20.68
C THR A 173 -9.85 6.41 19.75
N PHE A 174 -9.15 5.41 20.30
CA PHE A 174 -8.21 4.55 19.57
C PHE A 174 -8.79 3.16 19.22
N GLU A 175 -10.07 2.90 19.52
CA GLU A 175 -10.73 1.60 19.33
C GLU A 175 -9.95 0.43 19.96
N ALA A 176 -9.40 0.68 21.15
CA ALA A 176 -8.54 -0.23 21.88
C ALA A 176 -9.19 -0.72 23.19
N VAL A 177 -8.60 -1.75 23.79
CA VAL A 177 -8.99 -2.26 25.11
C VAL A 177 -7.78 -2.30 26.02
N TYR A 178 -7.98 -2.09 27.32
CA TYR A 178 -6.89 -2.12 28.30
C TYR A 178 -6.95 -3.35 29.21
N GLU A 179 -5.78 -3.82 29.63
CA GLU A 179 -5.61 -4.86 30.65
C GLU A 179 -4.62 -4.38 31.73
N PHE A 180 -4.99 -4.55 33.00
CA PHE A 180 -4.17 -4.16 34.13
C PHE A 180 -3.32 -5.33 34.66
N ASP A 181 -1.99 -5.21 34.60
CA ASP A 181 -1.09 -6.05 35.38
C ASP A 181 -0.92 -5.44 36.77
N THR A 182 -1.74 -5.89 37.72
CA THR A 182 -1.72 -5.39 39.11
C THR A 182 -0.47 -5.79 39.91
N VAL A 183 0.30 -6.77 39.43
CA VAL A 183 1.53 -7.24 40.09
C VAL A 183 2.68 -6.30 39.75
N ASN A 184 2.86 -6.02 38.45
CA ASN A 184 3.94 -5.16 37.95
C ASN A 184 3.54 -3.68 37.81
N LEU A 185 2.25 -3.35 38.01
CA LEU A 185 1.67 -2.01 37.85
C LEU A 185 1.79 -1.49 36.41
N LEU A 186 1.44 -2.34 35.45
CA LEU A 186 1.45 -2.00 34.02
C LEU A 186 0.04 -1.86 33.47
N VAL A 187 -0.14 -0.91 32.56
CA VAL A 187 -1.35 -0.80 31.72
C VAL A 187 -0.99 -1.23 30.31
N ASN A 188 -1.54 -2.36 29.88
CA ASN A 188 -1.36 -2.88 28.53
C ASN A 188 -2.56 -2.45 27.67
N ILE A 189 -2.32 -2.03 26.44
CA ILE A 189 -3.33 -1.61 25.47
C ILE A 189 -3.28 -2.56 24.26
N TYR A 190 -4.40 -3.18 23.96
CA TYR A 190 -4.56 -4.11 22.85
C TYR A 190 -5.58 -3.58 21.85
N LYS A 191 -5.44 -3.93 20.58
CA LYS A 191 -6.58 -3.93 19.67
C LYS A 191 -7.63 -4.93 20.16
N LYS A 192 -8.91 -4.62 19.94
CA LYS A 192 -10.01 -5.51 20.32
C LYS A 192 -9.80 -6.95 19.82
N ASP A 193 -9.45 -7.10 18.54
CA ASP A 193 -9.24 -8.42 17.92
C ASP A 193 -7.99 -9.18 18.44
N GLU A 194 -6.98 -8.48 18.97
CA GLU A 194 -5.80 -9.13 19.56
C GLU A 194 -6.14 -9.77 20.93
N SER A 195 -7.08 -9.16 21.66
CA SER A 195 -7.53 -9.61 22.98
C SER A 195 -8.60 -10.71 22.93
N SER A 196 -9.37 -10.80 21.84
CA SER A 196 -10.43 -11.80 21.69
C SER A 196 -9.98 -13.05 20.94
N LYS A 197 -9.89 -14.19 21.63
CA LYS A 197 -9.45 -15.46 21.05
C LYS A 197 -10.51 -16.54 21.12
N ASP A 198 -10.71 -17.27 20.03
CA ASP A 198 -11.52 -18.49 20.01
C ASP A 198 -10.69 -19.70 20.45
N LYS A 199 -10.97 -20.20 21.66
CA LYS A 199 -10.33 -21.40 22.23
C LYS A 199 -11.20 -22.66 22.06
N GLY A 200 -12.31 -22.55 21.32
CA GLY A 200 -13.24 -23.63 20.97
C GLY A 200 -14.09 -24.15 22.13
N PHE A 201 -14.27 -23.38 23.20
CA PHE A 201 -15.11 -23.80 24.33
C PHE A 201 -16.60 -23.74 23.95
N ILE A 202 -17.32 -24.84 24.19
CA ILE A 202 -18.72 -25.00 23.83
C ILE A 202 -19.54 -25.23 25.10
N ILE A 203 -20.51 -24.35 25.36
CA ILE A 203 -21.49 -24.45 26.43
C ILE A 203 -22.78 -25.00 25.82
N LYS A 204 -23.21 -26.20 26.21
CA LYS A 204 -24.33 -26.90 25.56
C LYS A 204 -25.42 -27.28 26.55
N TYR A 205 -26.69 -27.23 26.14
CA TYR A 205 -27.78 -27.84 26.90
C TYR A 205 -27.50 -29.32 27.23
N GLY A 206 -27.51 -29.67 28.52
CA GLY A 206 -27.14 -30.99 29.04
C GLY A 206 -25.63 -31.17 29.34
N GLN A 207 -24.80 -30.14 29.10
CA GLN A 207 -23.37 -30.13 29.40
C GLN A 207 -22.90 -28.71 29.81
N TYR A 208 -22.52 -28.54 31.07
CA TYR A 208 -22.13 -27.27 31.73
C TYR A 208 -23.25 -26.26 31.94
N LEU A 209 -24.20 -26.12 31.00
CA LEU A 209 -25.29 -25.14 31.08
C LEU A 209 -26.34 -25.51 32.13
N ASP A 210 -26.62 -24.59 33.06
CA ASP A 210 -27.68 -24.69 34.08
C ASP A 210 -28.92 -23.87 33.68
N THR A 211 -28.73 -22.55 33.51
CA THR A 211 -29.78 -21.62 33.07
C THR A 211 -29.30 -20.79 31.88
N ILE A 212 -30.24 -20.40 31.01
CA ILE A 212 -30.01 -19.47 29.90
C ILE A 212 -31.26 -18.61 29.73
N GLU A 213 -31.03 -17.31 29.57
CA GLU A 213 -32.04 -16.30 29.28
C GLU A 213 -31.51 -15.44 28.13
N GLU A 214 -32.28 -15.38 27.04
CA GLU A 214 -32.04 -14.48 25.92
C GLU A 214 -33.05 -13.34 25.99
N THR A 215 -32.55 -12.12 25.99
CA THR A 215 -33.37 -10.91 25.96
C THR A 215 -33.04 -10.14 24.69
N ILE A 216 -34.07 -9.87 23.89
CA ILE A 216 -34.00 -9.00 22.72
C ILE A 216 -34.72 -7.71 23.10
N ASP A 217 -34.00 -6.60 23.10
CA ASP A 217 -34.56 -5.28 23.40
C ASP A 217 -34.79 -4.51 22.11
N ILE A 218 -36.06 -4.22 21.79
CA ILE A 218 -36.45 -3.51 20.56
C ILE A 218 -36.42 -2.00 20.73
N GLU A 219 -36.36 -1.47 21.97
CA GLU A 219 -36.42 -0.02 22.21
C GLU A 219 -35.24 0.73 21.56
N GLN A 220 -34.18 0.01 21.21
CA GLN A 220 -32.93 0.56 20.66
C GLN A 220 -32.85 0.48 19.13
N VAL A 221 -33.85 -0.08 18.43
CA VAL A 221 -33.84 -0.17 16.96
C VAL A 221 -34.22 1.17 16.34
N ILE A 222 -33.25 1.79 15.68
CA ILE A 222 -33.41 3.08 15.00
C ILE A 222 -33.51 2.86 13.49
N THR A 223 -34.46 3.52 12.84
CA THR A 223 -34.67 3.45 11.36
C THR A 223 -34.51 4.79 10.65
N ARG A 224 -34.30 5.87 11.42
CA ARG A 224 -33.91 7.19 10.92
C ARG A 224 -32.87 7.83 11.85
N LEU A 225 -31.68 8.10 11.32
CA LEU A 225 -30.62 8.78 12.05
C LEU A 225 -30.51 10.24 11.61
N VAL A 226 -30.77 11.19 12.50
CA VAL A 226 -30.53 12.62 12.29
C VAL A 226 -29.10 12.92 12.68
N VAL A 227 -28.35 13.55 11.78
CA VAL A 227 -26.88 13.63 11.90
C VAL A 227 -26.43 15.08 11.98
N SER A 228 -25.57 15.39 12.95
CA SER A 228 -24.98 16.72 13.14
C SER A 228 -23.50 16.67 13.51
N GLY A 229 -22.68 17.55 12.92
CA GLY A 229 -21.25 17.67 13.20
C GLY A 229 -20.94 18.91 14.04
N SER A 230 -19.65 19.26 14.13
CA SER A 230 -19.23 20.50 14.79
C SER A 230 -19.78 21.75 14.08
N ASP A 231 -19.94 22.87 14.80
CA ASP A 231 -20.29 24.19 14.25
C ASP A 231 -21.52 24.22 13.32
N GLY A 232 -22.46 23.28 13.50
CA GLY A 232 -23.71 23.22 12.72
C GLY A 232 -23.59 22.53 11.36
N VAL A 233 -22.50 21.80 11.12
CA VAL A 233 -22.31 20.96 9.93
C VAL A 233 -23.42 19.91 9.83
N SER A 234 -24.02 19.77 8.66
CA SER A 234 -25.10 18.81 8.38
C SER A 234 -24.82 18.00 7.12
N ILE A 235 -25.44 16.83 7.00
CA ILE A 235 -25.22 15.90 5.88
C ILE A 235 -26.03 16.24 4.61
N ASN A 236 -26.81 17.33 4.61
CA ASN A 236 -27.76 17.65 3.53
C ASN A 236 -27.11 17.82 2.14
N SER A 237 -25.89 18.34 2.09
CA SER A 237 -25.15 18.61 0.85
C SER A 237 -24.63 17.35 0.17
N ILE A 238 -24.43 16.28 0.93
CA ILE A 238 -23.77 15.04 0.50
C ILE A 238 -24.70 13.84 0.52
N ASN A 239 -25.83 13.94 1.23
CA ASN A 239 -26.86 12.92 1.24
C ASN A 239 -27.56 12.99 -0.13
N PRO A 240 -27.58 11.92 -0.93
CA PRO A 240 -28.22 11.93 -2.24
C PRO A 240 -29.67 12.42 -2.21
N THR A 241 -30.40 12.18 -1.11
CA THR A 241 -31.80 12.64 -0.94
C THR A 241 -31.91 14.11 -0.50
N GLY A 242 -30.81 14.78 -0.19
CA GLY A 242 -30.77 16.16 0.30
C GLY A 242 -31.23 16.37 1.75
N GLN A 243 -31.58 15.29 2.45
CA GLN A 243 -32.12 15.32 3.81
C GLN A 243 -31.01 15.40 4.88
N SER A 244 -31.34 15.92 6.06
CA SER A 244 -30.44 15.98 7.23
C SER A 244 -30.37 14.66 7.99
N TYR A 245 -31.05 13.63 7.49
CA TYR A 245 -31.17 12.33 8.11
C TYR A 245 -30.92 11.20 7.10
N ILE A 246 -30.58 10.04 7.63
CA ILE A 246 -30.39 8.79 6.89
C ILE A 246 -31.50 7.83 7.27
N ASP A 247 -32.13 7.20 6.28
CA ASP A 247 -33.15 6.16 6.48
C ASP A 247 -32.56 4.77 6.22
N ASN A 248 -32.89 3.82 7.09
CA ASN A 248 -32.57 2.41 6.91
C ASN A 248 -33.69 1.54 7.49
N PHE A 249 -34.45 0.89 6.61
CA PHE A 249 -35.58 0.03 6.99
C PHE A 249 -35.24 -1.47 6.90
N SER A 250 -33.97 -1.83 6.75
CA SER A 250 -33.53 -3.21 6.48
C SER A 250 -34.02 -4.23 7.51
N TYR A 251 -34.08 -3.87 8.80
CA TYR A 251 -34.62 -4.71 9.85
C TYR A 251 -36.10 -5.08 9.64
N TYR A 252 -36.95 -4.09 9.31
CA TYR A 252 -38.38 -4.31 9.09
C TYR A 252 -38.69 -4.86 7.68
N LEU A 253 -37.78 -4.70 6.72
CA LEU A 253 -37.87 -5.35 5.41
C LEU A 253 -37.63 -6.86 5.51
N TYR A 254 -36.78 -7.32 6.44
CA TYR A 254 -36.48 -8.73 6.58
C TYR A 254 -37.74 -9.58 6.88
N PRO A 255 -37.92 -10.77 6.27
CA PRO A 255 -37.07 -11.46 5.28
C PRO A 255 -37.60 -11.33 3.84
N PHE A 256 -38.10 -10.16 3.45
CA PHE A 256 -38.77 -9.97 2.16
C PHE A 256 -37.87 -10.29 0.95
N GLU A 257 -38.31 -11.16 0.05
CA GLU A 257 -37.57 -11.56 -1.15
C GLU A 257 -38.46 -11.50 -2.39
N ARG A 258 -37.93 -10.96 -3.49
CA ARG A 258 -38.57 -10.91 -4.81
C ARG A 258 -37.62 -11.39 -5.90
N ASN A 259 -38.14 -12.04 -6.95
CA ASN A 259 -37.35 -12.35 -8.15
C ASN A 259 -37.15 -11.10 -9.06
N GLU A 260 -36.34 -11.25 -10.11
CA GLU A 260 -36.09 -10.19 -11.12
C GLU A 260 -37.39 -9.72 -11.79
N GLU A 261 -38.43 -10.57 -11.85
CA GLU A 261 -39.75 -10.25 -12.39
C GLU A 261 -40.70 -9.54 -11.40
N GLY A 262 -40.29 -9.34 -10.15
CA GLY A 262 -41.06 -8.63 -9.12
C GLY A 262 -42.11 -9.49 -8.40
N GLU A 263 -42.07 -10.81 -8.53
CA GLU A 263 -42.92 -11.73 -7.79
C GLU A 263 -42.36 -11.99 -6.38
N VAL A 264 -43.23 -11.96 -5.37
CA VAL A 264 -42.86 -12.19 -3.96
C VAL A 264 -42.55 -13.67 -3.74
N ILE A 265 -41.29 -13.96 -3.37
CA ILE A 265 -40.82 -15.27 -2.94
C ILE A 265 -41.09 -15.46 -1.44
N GLN A 266 -40.84 -14.41 -0.67
CA GLN A 266 -41.02 -14.40 0.78
C GLN A 266 -41.49 -13.02 1.24
N SER A 267 -42.52 -12.95 2.08
CA SER A 267 -43.01 -11.68 2.65
C SER A 267 -42.17 -11.24 3.85
N SER A 268 -42.14 -9.92 4.11
CA SER A 268 -41.60 -9.36 5.35
C SER A 268 -42.38 -9.89 6.57
N HIS A 269 -41.72 -9.91 7.73
CA HIS A 269 -42.40 -10.18 9.00
C HIS A 269 -43.29 -9.02 9.48
N TYR A 270 -43.10 -7.82 8.95
CA TYR A 270 -43.68 -6.59 9.48
C TYR A 270 -44.44 -5.79 8.42
N MET A 271 -43.78 -5.46 7.31
CA MET A 271 -44.30 -4.55 6.29
C MET A 271 -45.13 -5.27 5.23
N SER A 272 -46.08 -4.57 4.61
CA SER A 272 -46.80 -5.11 3.45
C SER A 272 -45.87 -5.33 2.26
N ASP A 273 -46.16 -6.34 1.43
CA ASP A 273 -45.36 -6.62 0.22
C ASP A 273 -45.29 -5.39 -0.71
N ALA A 274 -46.37 -4.61 -0.78
CA ALA A 274 -46.45 -3.39 -1.57
C ALA A 274 -45.50 -2.29 -1.05
N LEU A 275 -45.38 -2.14 0.27
CA LEU A 275 -44.43 -1.21 0.88
C LEU A 275 -42.99 -1.69 0.68
N CYS A 276 -42.74 -3.00 0.85
CA CYS A 276 -41.41 -3.58 0.66
C CYS A 276 -40.90 -3.36 -0.77
N HIS A 277 -41.73 -3.64 -1.79
CA HIS A 277 -41.40 -3.35 -3.18
C HIS A 277 -41.05 -1.87 -3.39
N ALA A 278 -41.90 -0.97 -2.90
CA ALA A 278 -41.71 0.47 -3.09
C ALA A 278 -40.42 0.99 -2.44
N ILE A 279 -40.04 0.48 -1.26
CA ILE A 279 -38.78 0.85 -0.60
C ILE A 279 -37.57 0.34 -1.40
N LEU A 280 -37.60 -0.90 -1.90
CA LEU A 280 -36.50 -1.46 -2.69
C LEU A 280 -36.34 -0.75 -4.04
N ASP A 281 -37.44 -0.49 -4.74
CA ASP A 281 -37.43 0.28 -6.00
C ASP A 281 -36.91 1.70 -5.80
N TYR A 282 -37.32 2.35 -4.70
CA TYR A 282 -36.83 3.67 -4.32
C TYR A 282 -35.33 3.66 -4.02
N ASN A 283 -34.85 2.67 -3.27
CA ASN A 283 -33.43 2.51 -2.96
C ASN A 283 -32.58 2.32 -4.22
N GLU A 284 -33.04 1.49 -5.16
CA GLU A 284 -32.38 1.25 -6.46
C GLU A 284 -32.34 2.53 -7.30
N LEU A 285 -33.42 3.31 -7.33
CA LEU A 285 -33.46 4.62 -8.00
C LEU A 285 -32.45 5.60 -7.39
N VAL A 286 -32.34 5.66 -6.06
CA VAL A 286 -31.37 6.53 -5.38
C VAL A 286 -29.93 6.12 -5.70
N GLU A 287 -29.64 4.82 -5.78
CA GLU A 287 -28.32 4.29 -6.16
C GLU A 287 -27.98 4.61 -7.63
N GLU A 288 -28.92 4.42 -8.55
CA GLU A 288 -28.74 4.74 -9.98
C GLU A 288 -28.39 6.24 -10.18
N LYS A 289 -29.12 7.14 -9.50
CA LYS A 289 -28.97 8.59 -9.66
C LYS A 289 -27.83 9.21 -8.86
N GLN A 290 -27.18 8.46 -7.98
CA GLN A 290 -26.10 8.96 -7.13
C GLN A 290 -24.91 9.50 -7.96
N ASN A 291 -24.54 8.81 -9.03
CA ASN A 291 -23.45 9.22 -9.91
C ASN A 291 -23.78 10.50 -10.69
N ASP A 292 -25.04 10.66 -11.10
CA ASP A 292 -25.51 11.86 -11.82
C ASP A 292 -25.47 13.09 -10.89
N PHE A 293 -25.93 12.92 -9.63
CA PHE A 293 -25.88 13.98 -8.62
C PHE A 293 -24.44 14.45 -8.37
N LYS A 294 -23.51 13.50 -8.26
CA LYS A 294 -22.08 13.79 -8.10
C LYS A 294 -21.51 14.54 -9.31
N GLN A 295 -21.78 14.08 -10.53
CA GLN A 295 -21.30 14.75 -11.75
C GLN A 295 -21.80 16.19 -11.86
N PHE A 296 -23.05 16.47 -11.47
CA PHE A 296 -23.56 17.83 -11.44
C PHE A 296 -22.87 18.71 -10.39
N LEU A 297 -22.54 18.17 -9.21
CA LEU A 297 -21.82 18.91 -8.17
C LEU A 297 -20.36 19.21 -8.57
N ASP A 298 -19.67 18.25 -9.19
CA ASP A 298 -18.31 18.42 -9.72
C ASP A 298 -18.29 19.51 -10.80
N SER A 299 -19.24 19.44 -11.76
CA SER A 299 -19.39 20.41 -12.84
C SER A 299 -19.71 21.82 -12.32
N LYS A 300 -20.55 21.92 -11.28
CA LYS A 300 -20.85 23.19 -10.61
C LYS A 300 -19.59 23.81 -10.00
N THR A 301 -18.78 22.99 -9.32
CA THR A 301 -17.54 23.43 -8.67
C THR A 301 -16.53 23.95 -9.70
N GLU A 302 -16.26 23.19 -10.76
CA GLU A 302 -15.34 23.61 -11.83
C GLU A 302 -15.81 24.91 -12.51
N THR A 303 -17.11 25.05 -12.72
CA THR A 303 -17.69 26.26 -13.33
C THR A 303 -17.60 27.48 -12.41
N GLN A 304 -17.71 27.29 -11.09
CA GLN A 304 -17.50 28.34 -10.09
C GLN A 304 -16.04 28.80 -9.99
N GLU A 305 -15.07 27.89 -10.17
CA GLU A 305 -13.64 28.24 -10.23
C GLU A 305 -13.32 29.10 -11.46
N LYS A 306 -13.91 28.75 -12.61
CA LYS A 306 -13.83 29.58 -13.83
C LYS A 306 -14.43 30.96 -13.60
N LEU A 307 -15.59 31.05 -12.95
CA LEU A 307 -16.21 32.33 -12.59
C LEU A 307 -15.29 33.18 -11.71
N THR A 308 -14.67 32.56 -10.71
CA THR A 308 -13.73 33.25 -9.80
C THR A 308 -12.52 33.78 -10.55
N THR A 309 -11.93 32.98 -11.45
CA THR A 309 -10.80 33.38 -12.29
C THR A 309 -11.17 34.57 -13.19
N LEU A 310 -12.31 34.49 -13.88
CA LEU A 310 -12.77 35.58 -14.76
C LEU A 310 -13.10 36.85 -13.97
N ASN A 311 -13.62 36.74 -12.75
CA ASN A 311 -13.86 37.88 -11.87
C ASN A 311 -12.56 38.54 -11.42
N ASN A 312 -11.51 37.77 -11.14
CA ASN A 312 -10.18 38.30 -10.82
C ASN A 312 -9.56 39.02 -12.03
N GLU A 313 -9.62 38.40 -13.22
CA GLU A 313 -9.17 39.05 -14.47
C GLU A 313 -9.96 40.33 -14.76
N LEU A 314 -11.27 40.33 -14.50
CA LEU A 314 -12.11 41.53 -14.63
C LEU A 314 -11.64 42.62 -13.67
N SER A 315 -11.37 42.28 -12.41
CA SER A 315 -10.84 43.22 -11.41
C SER A 315 -9.53 43.84 -11.87
N GLU A 316 -8.58 43.05 -12.39
CA GLU A 316 -7.30 43.56 -12.92
C GLU A 316 -7.51 44.52 -14.10
N LEU A 317 -8.42 44.18 -15.02
CA LEU A 317 -8.74 45.05 -16.17
C LEU A 317 -9.43 46.35 -15.72
N GLU A 318 -10.28 46.29 -14.69
CA GLU A 318 -10.94 47.45 -14.10
C GLU A 318 -9.92 48.35 -13.37
N ASP A 319 -8.95 47.77 -12.63
CA ASP A 319 -7.85 48.50 -11.99
C ASP A 319 -6.95 49.20 -13.02
N ASP A 320 -6.61 48.51 -14.11
CA ASP A 320 -5.86 49.10 -15.22
C ASP A 320 -6.63 50.25 -15.89
N LEU A 321 -7.95 50.10 -16.05
CA LEU A 321 -8.80 51.16 -16.59
C LEU A 321 -8.79 52.38 -15.66
N VAL A 322 -8.85 52.17 -14.34
CA VAL A 322 -8.75 53.26 -13.34
C VAL A 322 -7.41 53.99 -13.48
N GLN A 323 -6.28 53.29 -13.59
CA GLN A 323 -4.97 53.90 -13.79
C GLN A 323 -4.89 54.73 -15.09
N ILE A 324 -5.47 54.22 -16.19
CA ILE A 324 -5.54 54.93 -17.46
C ILE A 324 -6.40 56.19 -17.33
N LEU A 325 -7.54 56.11 -16.63
CA LEU A 325 -8.45 57.25 -16.40
C LEU A 325 -7.79 58.34 -15.55
N ASP A 326 -7.07 57.96 -14.48
CA ASP A 326 -6.32 58.90 -13.64
C ASP A 326 -5.22 59.61 -14.45
N THR A 327 -4.49 58.87 -15.29
CA THR A 327 -3.47 59.42 -16.18
C THR A 327 -4.08 60.37 -17.23
N LEU A 328 -5.28 60.03 -17.74
CA LEU A 328 -6.03 60.86 -18.68
C LEU A 328 -6.45 62.19 -18.06
N GLU A 329 -6.86 62.19 -16.79
CA GLU A 329 -7.25 63.40 -16.08
C GLU A 329 -6.05 64.31 -15.83
N LEU A 330 -4.92 63.74 -15.37
CA LEU A 330 -3.66 64.46 -15.23
C LEU A 330 -3.20 65.08 -16.56
N ALA A 331 -3.30 64.35 -17.67
CA ALA A 331 -2.92 64.84 -19.00
C ALA A 331 -3.79 66.02 -19.48
N LYS A 332 -5.09 66.03 -19.16
CA LYS A 332 -5.98 67.16 -19.47
C LYS A 332 -5.62 68.40 -18.65
N ASP A 333 -5.29 68.22 -17.37
CA ASP A 333 -4.96 69.31 -16.46
C ASP A 333 -3.66 70.04 -16.85
N ILE A 334 -2.70 69.33 -17.43
CA ILE A 334 -1.41 69.89 -17.89
C ILE A 334 -1.38 70.25 -19.38
N GLY A 335 -2.45 69.95 -20.13
CA GLY A 335 -2.58 70.30 -21.56
C GLY A 335 -1.85 69.36 -22.54
N ASP A 336 -1.54 68.13 -22.12
CA ASP A 336 -0.84 67.13 -22.95
C ASP A 336 -1.79 66.42 -23.94
N PRO A 337 -1.28 65.86 -25.06
CA PRO A 337 -2.12 65.21 -26.06
C PRO A 337 -2.75 63.90 -25.54
N THR A 338 -4.08 63.82 -25.51
CA THR A 338 -4.84 62.69 -24.92
C THR A 338 -5.24 61.59 -25.91
N SER A 339 -4.88 61.72 -27.19
CA SER A 339 -5.39 60.81 -28.26
C SER A 339 -4.98 59.34 -28.08
N GLY A 340 -3.77 59.07 -27.59
CA GLY A 340 -3.29 57.71 -27.30
C GLY A 340 -4.02 57.07 -26.12
N LEU A 341 -4.09 57.78 -25.00
CA LEU A 341 -4.77 57.31 -23.78
C LEU A 341 -6.28 57.08 -23.99
N ASN A 342 -6.94 57.90 -24.81
CA ASN A 342 -8.35 57.66 -25.17
C ASN A 342 -8.52 56.33 -25.94
N LYS A 343 -7.58 56.00 -26.84
CA LYS A 343 -7.60 54.73 -27.57
C LYS A 343 -7.34 53.54 -26.63
N ASP A 344 -6.41 53.68 -25.69
CA ASP A 344 -6.10 52.63 -24.72
C ASP A 344 -7.27 52.40 -23.74
N ARG A 345 -7.94 53.48 -23.29
CA ARG A 345 -9.21 53.40 -22.55
C ARG A 345 -10.25 52.63 -23.34
N ASP A 346 -10.52 53.00 -24.59
CA ASP A 346 -11.58 52.38 -25.40
C ASP A 346 -11.28 50.90 -25.65
N ASN A 347 -10.02 50.54 -25.88
CA ASN A 347 -9.58 49.14 -25.99
C ASN A 347 -9.79 48.36 -24.67
N LYS A 348 -9.39 48.95 -23.53
CA LYS A 348 -9.53 48.32 -22.21
C LYS A 348 -11.01 48.18 -21.81
N THR A 349 -11.84 49.17 -22.11
CA THR A 349 -13.30 49.10 -21.92
C THR A 349 -13.94 48.00 -22.78
N ASN A 350 -13.48 47.82 -24.03
CA ASN A 350 -13.95 46.71 -24.86
C ASN A 350 -13.52 45.34 -24.32
N HIS A 351 -12.30 45.22 -23.77
CA HIS A 351 -11.86 43.99 -23.11
C HIS A 351 -12.71 43.68 -21.86
N ILE A 352 -13.01 44.69 -21.03
CA ILE A 352 -13.91 44.56 -19.87
C ILE A 352 -15.31 44.08 -20.30
N ASN A 353 -15.88 44.68 -21.35
CA ASN A 353 -17.21 44.30 -21.83
C ASN A 353 -17.23 42.86 -22.38
N ASN A 354 -16.19 42.43 -23.09
CA ASN A 354 -16.05 41.04 -23.53
C ASN A 354 -15.96 40.08 -22.34
N LYS A 355 -15.17 40.44 -21.31
CA LYS A 355 -15.02 39.64 -20.08
C LYS A 355 -16.33 39.55 -19.29
N LYS A 356 -17.13 40.62 -19.23
CA LYS A 356 -18.47 40.64 -18.62
C LYS A 356 -19.45 39.72 -19.34
N GLU A 357 -19.40 39.63 -20.67
CA GLU A 357 -20.23 38.68 -21.42
C GLU A 357 -19.76 37.22 -21.23
N GLU A 358 -18.45 36.97 -21.08
CA GLU A 358 -17.92 35.65 -20.69
C GLU A 358 -18.44 35.24 -19.30
N ILE A 359 -18.36 36.13 -18.29
CA ILE A 359 -18.87 35.92 -16.93
C ILE A 359 -20.37 35.57 -16.96
N LYS A 360 -21.16 36.37 -17.67
CA LYS A 360 -22.61 36.14 -17.81
C LYS A 360 -22.94 34.79 -18.44
N SER A 361 -22.12 34.33 -19.39
CA SER A 361 -22.28 32.99 -19.97
C SER A 361 -22.00 31.88 -18.95
N ILE A 362 -21.00 32.07 -18.08
CA ILE A 362 -20.66 31.11 -17.01
C ILE A 362 -21.73 31.11 -15.90
N GLU A 363 -22.24 32.27 -15.50
CA GLU A 363 -23.35 32.40 -14.54
C GLU A 363 -24.61 31.67 -15.03
N LEU A 364 -24.91 31.76 -16.34
CA LEU A 364 -26.03 31.03 -16.95
C LEU A 364 -25.80 29.50 -16.91
N GLN A 365 -24.57 29.04 -17.10
CA GLN A 365 -24.22 27.61 -16.97
C GLN A 365 -24.46 27.12 -15.54
N ILE A 366 -24.05 27.88 -14.52
CA ILE A 366 -24.30 27.55 -13.10
C ILE A 366 -25.80 27.44 -12.83
N SER A 367 -26.59 28.41 -13.30
CA SER A 367 -28.05 28.38 -13.12
C SER A 367 -28.72 27.16 -13.78
N ASN A 368 -28.21 26.71 -14.92
CA ASN A 368 -28.70 25.50 -15.60
C ASN A 368 -28.32 24.22 -14.84
N ILE A 369 -27.12 24.16 -14.27
CA ILE A 369 -26.67 23.05 -13.42
C ILE A 369 -27.53 22.99 -12.15
N ASP A 370 -27.79 24.12 -11.49
CA ASP A 370 -28.66 24.21 -10.32
C ASP A 370 -30.09 23.73 -10.61
N SER A 371 -30.62 24.09 -11.78
CA SER A 371 -31.93 23.60 -12.24
C SER A 371 -31.94 22.09 -12.47
N SER A 372 -30.81 21.50 -12.87
CA SER A 372 -30.68 20.05 -13.08
C SER A 372 -30.57 19.31 -11.75
N ILE A 373 -29.82 19.85 -10.79
CA ILE A 373 -29.74 19.34 -9.41
C ILE A 373 -31.13 19.35 -8.75
N GLN A 374 -31.90 20.44 -8.91
CA GLN A 374 -33.24 20.50 -8.32
C GLN A 374 -34.20 19.47 -8.93
N LYS A 375 -34.17 19.27 -10.25
CA LYS A 375 -34.99 18.23 -10.90
C LYS A 375 -34.64 16.83 -10.39
N LEU A 376 -33.35 16.55 -10.23
CA LEU A 376 -32.89 15.26 -9.73
C LEU A 376 -33.33 15.05 -8.27
N LYS A 377 -33.27 16.09 -7.42
CA LYS A 377 -33.78 16.06 -6.04
C LYS A 377 -35.29 15.79 -6.00
N ASP A 378 -36.05 16.42 -6.88
CA ASP A 378 -37.49 16.21 -6.97
C ASP A 378 -37.82 14.78 -7.43
N GLU A 379 -37.03 14.22 -8.36
CA GLU A 379 -37.18 12.84 -8.86
C GLU A 379 -36.94 11.79 -7.76
N ILE A 380 -35.90 11.97 -6.94
CA ILE A 380 -35.52 11.04 -5.87
C ILE A 380 -36.15 11.37 -4.50
N ASN A 381 -37.13 12.28 -4.45
CA ASN A 381 -37.86 12.54 -3.23
C ASN A 381 -38.80 11.36 -2.92
N ILE A 382 -38.71 10.79 -1.71
CA ILE A 382 -39.51 9.62 -1.32
C ILE A 382 -41.02 9.86 -1.44
N GLU A 383 -41.48 11.10 -1.21
CA GLU A 383 -42.89 11.49 -1.35
C GLU A 383 -43.41 11.43 -2.79
N ASN A 384 -42.51 11.50 -3.78
CA ASN A 384 -42.85 11.36 -5.20
C ASN A 384 -42.77 9.92 -5.70
N ASN A 385 -42.19 9.02 -4.91
CA ASN A 385 -41.96 7.61 -5.28
C ASN A 385 -42.89 6.65 -4.54
N LEU A 386 -43.48 7.06 -3.41
CA LEU A 386 -44.44 6.26 -2.65
C LEU A 386 -45.85 6.87 -2.71
N THR A 387 -46.87 6.01 -2.76
CA THR A 387 -48.27 6.48 -2.67
C THR A 387 -48.61 6.97 -1.26
N SER A 388 -49.62 7.84 -1.12
CA SER A 388 -50.02 8.36 0.19
C SER A 388 -50.43 7.27 1.19
N SER A 389 -50.97 6.13 0.72
CA SER A 389 -51.26 4.98 1.58
C SER A 389 -50.00 4.25 2.05
N LEU A 390 -49.01 4.10 1.18
CA LEU A 390 -47.72 3.48 1.55
C LEU A 390 -46.89 4.37 2.46
N MET A 391 -46.95 5.69 2.28
CA MET A 391 -46.31 6.65 3.19
C MET A 391 -46.92 6.63 4.60
N ALA A 392 -48.25 6.46 4.70
CA ALA A 392 -48.92 6.31 5.98
C ALA A 392 -48.49 5.03 6.69
N GLU A 393 -48.36 3.91 5.95
CA GLU A 393 -47.82 2.66 6.50
C GLU A 393 -46.35 2.80 6.91
N LEU A 394 -45.51 3.43 6.08
CA LEU A 394 -44.08 3.65 6.37
C LEU A 394 -43.86 4.43 7.67
N THR A 395 -44.76 5.37 7.99
CA THR A 395 -44.67 6.21 9.18
C THR A 395 -44.66 5.39 10.48
N ASP A 396 -45.35 4.25 10.51
CA ASP A 396 -45.39 3.36 11.68
C ASP A 396 -44.03 2.67 11.96
N TYR A 397 -43.08 2.77 11.03
CA TYR A 397 -41.74 2.16 11.10
C TYR A 397 -40.60 3.19 11.17
N ILE A 398 -40.90 4.47 11.39
CA ILE A 398 -39.89 5.54 11.53
C ILE A 398 -39.60 5.78 13.01
N PHE A 399 -38.41 5.35 13.45
CA PHE A 399 -37.87 5.56 14.79
C PHE A 399 -36.61 6.42 14.68
N VAL A 400 -36.62 7.57 15.35
CA VAL A 400 -35.66 8.65 15.13
C VAL A 400 -34.68 8.74 16.30
N GLU A 401 -33.39 8.78 16.00
CA GLU A 401 -32.32 9.12 16.95
C GLU A 401 -31.49 10.29 16.44
N GLU A 402 -30.95 11.09 17.35
CA GLU A 402 -29.99 12.15 17.04
C GLU A 402 -28.58 11.66 17.35
N TRP A 403 -27.69 11.71 16.36
CA TRP A 403 -26.29 11.41 16.56
C TRP A 403 -25.43 12.62 16.21
N SER A 404 -24.48 12.90 17.10
CA SER A 404 -23.53 13.99 16.93
C SER A 404 -22.10 13.51 17.15
N ASP A 405 -21.24 13.76 16.18
CA ASP A 405 -19.80 13.58 16.31
C ASP A 405 -19.10 14.92 16.09
N THR A 406 -18.83 15.60 17.20
CA THR A 406 -18.13 16.90 17.22
C THR A 406 -16.69 16.83 16.72
N ASN A 407 -16.13 15.63 16.56
CA ASN A 407 -14.81 15.46 15.94
C ASN A 407 -14.89 15.52 14.41
N GLN A 408 -16.09 15.38 13.82
CA GLN A 408 -16.32 15.54 12.39
C GLN A 408 -16.77 16.97 12.07
N ILE A 409 -15.89 17.67 11.36
CA ILE A 409 -16.08 19.08 10.98
C ILE A 409 -16.65 19.24 9.56
N ASN A 410 -17.07 18.14 8.93
CA ASN A 410 -17.55 18.12 7.54
C ASN A 410 -18.63 17.10 7.32
N ASP A 411 -19.46 17.42 6.34
CA ASP A 411 -20.62 16.66 5.93
C ASP A 411 -20.31 15.24 5.43
N VAL A 412 -19.19 15.00 4.72
CA VAL A 412 -18.83 13.67 4.21
C VAL A 412 -18.34 12.71 5.29
N ASP A 413 -17.35 13.10 6.09
CA ASP A 413 -16.82 12.25 7.17
C ASP A 413 -17.94 11.93 8.17
N LEU A 414 -18.76 12.95 8.46
CA LEU A 414 -19.94 12.83 9.30
C LEU A 414 -20.98 11.86 8.71
N TYR A 415 -21.15 11.81 7.39
CA TYR A 415 -22.05 10.86 6.73
C TYR A 415 -21.57 9.42 6.83
N GLU A 416 -20.28 9.18 6.60
CA GLU A 416 -19.72 7.83 6.64
C GLU A 416 -19.70 7.28 8.06
N ALA A 417 -19.29 8.10 9.02
CA ALA A 417 -19.34 7.74 10.43
C ALA A 417 -20.78 7.52 10.91
N ALA A 418 -21.73 8.33 10.43
CA ALA A 418 -23.15 8.10 10.69
C ALA A 418 -23.64 6.79 10.08
N LEU A 419 -23.25 6.43 8.84
CA LEU A 419 -23.64 5.16 8.23
C LEU A 419 -23.10 3.96 9.02
N GLU A 420 -21.87 4.04 9.53
CA GLU A 420 -21.29 2.94 10.32
C GLU A 420 -21.95 2.82 11.70
N HIS A 421 -22.15 3.95 12.40
CA HIS A 421 -22.89 3.97 13.64
C HIS A 421 -24.33 3.45 13.45
N PHE A 422 -24.97 3.84 12.33
CA PHE A 422 -26.35 3.46 12.05
C PHE A 422 -26.51 1.96 11.85
N LYS A 423 -25.51 1.25 11.31
CA LYS A 423 -25.53 -0.22 11.23
C LYS A 423 -25.60 -0.88 12.60
N GLU A 424 -24.91 -0.32 13.61
CA GLU A 424 -24.88 -0.88 14.96
C GLU A 424 -26.24 -0.72 15.68
N ILE A 425 -26.96 0.38 15.45
CA ILE A 425 -28.22 0.71 16.13
C ILE A 425 -29.48 0.36 15.32
N ASN A 426 -29.34 -0.13 14.08
CA ASN A 426 -30.48 -0.61 13.26
C ASN A 426 -30.90 -2.05 13.61
N THR A 427 -30.21 -2.69 14.55
CA THR A 427 -30.49 -4.06 14.99
C THR A 427 -30.68 -4.12 16.51
N PRO A 428 -31.62 -4.93 17.02
CA PRO A 428 -31.84 -5.01 18.46
C PRO A 428 -30.64 -5.73 19.12
N PRO A 429 -30.08 -5.19 20.22
CA PRO A 429 -29.04 -5.89 20.95
C PRO A 429 -29.58 -7.19 21.55
N ILE A 430 -28.82 -8.27 21.36
CA ILE A 430 -29.11 -9.58 21.97
C ILE A 430 -28.27 -9.70 23.23
N ASN A 431 -28.94 -9.77 24.38
CA ASN A 431 -28.31 -9.99 25.66
C ASN A 431 -28.58 -11.42 26.13
N ILE A 432 -27.52 -12.22 26.26
CA ILE A 432 -27.63 -13.58 26.78
C ILE A 432 -27.01 -13.62 28.16
N ASN A 433 -27.85 -13.91 29.15
CA ASN A 433 -27.42 -14.22 30.51
C ASN A 433 -27.52 -15.72 30.71
N LEU A 434 -26.43 -16.36 31.12
CA LEU A 434 -26.42 -17.79 31.35
C LEU A 434 -25.64 -18.15 32.60
N SER A 435 -26.04 -19.23 33.26
CA SER A 435 -25.29 -19.82 34.37
C SER A 435 -24.77 -21.18 33.97
N ILE A 436 -23.51 -21.44 34.30
CA ILE A 436 -22.84 -22.73 34.14
C ILE A 436 -22.32 -23.24 35.47
N VAL A 437 -22.12 -24.55 35.53
CA VAL A 437 -21.39 -25.19 36.64
C VAL A 437 -19.96 -24.65 36.68
N ASN A 438 -19.44 -24.37 37.89
CA ASN A 438 -18.04 -23.97 38.07
C ASN A 438 -17.08 -25.14 37.84
N PHE A 439 -16.82 -25.44 36.56
CA PHE A 439 -15.95 -26.54 36.17
C PHE A 439 -14.47 -26.31 36.53
N PHE A 440 -14.06 -25.10 36.93
CA PHE A 440 -12.70 -24.83 37.46
C PHE A 440 -12.41 -25.54 38.79
N GLU A 441 -13.46 -26.02 39.49
CA GLU A 441 -13.32 -26.81 40.70
C GLU A 441 -13.41 -28.33 40.47
N ILE A 442 -13.77 -28.75 39.25
CA ILE A 442 -13.93 -30.15 38.86
C ILE A 442 -12.64 -30.63 38.21
N VAL A 443 -11.93 -31.54 38.87
CA VAL A 443 -10.60 -32.01 38.43
C VAL A 443 -10.69 -32.79 37.11
N GLU A 444 -11.78 -33.54 36.91
CA GLU A 444 -12.09 -34.25 35.67
C GLU A 444 -12.21 -33.30 34.46
N GLU A 445 -12.51 -32.02 34.69
CA GLU A 445 -12.68 -30.97 33.67
C GLU A 445 -11.43 -30.11 33.43
N ASN A 446 -10.26 -30.53 33.94
CA ASN A 446 -9.02 -29.75 33.84
C ASN A 446 -8.61 -29.37 32.40
N HIS A 447 -9.00 -30.17 31.42
CA HIS A 447 -8.72 -29.97 29.99
C HIS A 447 -9.48 -28.77 29.41
N ASN A 448 -10.52 -28.27 30.08
CA ASN A 448 -11.28 -27.08 29.68
C ASN A 448 -10.88 -25.83 30.47
N TRP A 449 -10.08 -25.93 31.54
CA TRP A 449 -9.75 -24.80 32.43
C TRP A 449 -9.04 -23.63 31.76
N ASN A 450 -8.37 -23.83 30.62
CA ASN A 450 -7.70 -22.77 29.85
C ASN A 450 -8.52 -22.27 28.66
N ARG A 451 -9.74 -22.79 28.45
CA ARG A 451 -10.57 -22.50 27.27
C ARG A 451 -11.65 -21.44 27.51
N LEU A 452 -11.80 -20.98 28.75
CA LEU A 452 -12.73 -19.91 29.14
C LEU A 452 -11.97 -18.83 29.91
N SER A 453 -11.91 -17.62 29.36
CA SER A 453 -11.39 -16.42 30.00
C SER A 453 -12.24 -15.21 29.57
N ILE A 454 -12.16 -14.11 30.32
CA ILE A 454 -12.83 -12.87 29.93
C ILE A 454 -12.27 -12.37 28.59
N GLY A 455 -13.11 -11.88 27.69
CA GLY A 455 -12.71 -11.47 26.35
C GLY A 455 -12.53 -12.61 25.33
N ASP A 456 -12.53 -13.88 25.74
CA ASP A 456 -12.52 -15.02 24.81
C ASP A 456 -13.87 -15.20 24.11
N ILE A 457 -13.81 -15.82 22.93
CA ILE A 457 -14.99 -16.20 22.14
C ILE A 457 -15.42 -17.62 22.55
N VAL A 458 -16.70 -17.78 22.91
CA VAL A 458 -17.33 -19.05 23.29
C VAL A 458 -18.51 -19.37 22.39
N THR A 459 -18.83 -20.66 22.24
CA THR A 459 -20.02 -21.12 21.51
C THR A 459 -21.09 -21.59 22.48
N ILE A 460 -22.31 -21.08 22.36
CA ILE A 460 -23.46 -21.41 23.21
C ILE A 460 -24.49 -22.14 22.35
N ARG A 461 -24.91 -23.33 22.78
CA ARG A 461 -25.90 -24.15 22.05
C ARG A 461 -27.04 -24.62 22.93
N HIS A 462 -28.25 -24.22 22.55
CA HIS A 462 -29.48 -24.67 23.15
C HIS A 462 -30.49 -25.12 22.09
N ASP A 463 -30.36 -26.36 21.62
CA ASP A 463 -31.11 -26.96 20.50
C ASP A 463 -32.64 -26.78 20.58
N LYS A 464 -33.21 -26.77 21.79
CA LYS A 464 -34.66 -26.61 22.03
C LYS A 464 -35.16 -25.17 21.91
N LEU A 465 -34.31 -24.20 22.26
CA LEU A 465 -34.62 -22.76 22.19
C LEU A 465 -34.13 -22.15 20.87
N LYS A 466 -33.45 -22.93 20.03
CA LYS A 466 -32.86 -22.49 18.76
C LYS A 466 -31.78 -21.41 18.91
N ILE A 467 -31.09 -21.42 20.05
CA ILE A 467 -29.92 -20.56 20.30
C ILE A 467 -28.65 -21.32 19.86
N ASP A 468 -27.93 -20.79 18.86
CA ASP A 468 -26.59 -21.23 18.46
C ASP A 468 -25.75 -19.98 18.18
N VAL A 469 -25.06 -19.49 19.22
CA VAL A 469 -24.45 -18.16 19.24
C VAL A 469 -22.97 -18.32 19.56
N LYS A 470 -22.10 -17.66 18.78
CA LYS A 470 -20.66 -17.60 19.00
C LYS A 470 -20.23 -16.16 19.26
N THR A 471 -19.77 -15.86 20.48
CA THR A 471 -19.62 -14.46 20.90
C THR A 471 -18.65 -14.32 22.08
N THR A 472 -18.28 -13.08 22.39
CA THR A 472 -17.27 -12.73 23.38
C THR A 472 -17.86 -12.66 24.79
N VAL A 473 -17.18 -13.26 25.77
CA VAL A 473 -17.57 -13.15 27.18
C VAL A 473 -17.20 -11.76 27.71
N THR A 474 -18.20 -10.95 28.06
CA THR A 474 -18.00 -9.56 28.51
C THR A 474 -17.95 -9.40 30.02
N GLU A 475 -18.66 -10.27 30.76
CA GLU A 475 -18.60 -10.32 32.22
C GLU A 475 -18.74 -11.77 32.73
N MET A 476 -17.96 -12.11 33.75
CA MET A 476 -17.96 -13.41 34.42
C MET A 476 -18.09 -13.21 35.93
N HIS A 477 -19.19 -13.69 36.50
CA HIS A 477 -19.45 -13.70 37.93
C HIS A 477 -19.22 -15.10 38.50
N ILE A 478 -18.29 -15.23 39.43
CA ILE A 478 -17.91 -16.50 40.06
C ILE A 478 -18.38 -16.48 41.52
N ASP A 479 -19.30 -17.38 41.85
CA ASP A 479 -19.72 -17.66 43.22
C ASP A 479 -18.94 -18.88 43.73
N TYR A 480 -17.98 -18.63 44.62
CA TYR A 480 -17.10 -19.66 45.16
C TYR A 480 -17.75 -20.50 46.27
N GLU A 481 -18.90 -20.09 46.81
CA GLU A 481 -19.61 -20.85 47.84
C GLU A 481 -20.62 -21.82 47.22
N ASN A 482 -21.32 -21.38 46.17
CA ASN A 482 -22.31 -22.22 45.46
C ASN A 482 -21.75 -22.97 44.26
N ALA A 483 -20.46 -22.78 43.93
CA ALA A 483 -19.78 -23.41 42.78
C ALA A 483 -20.51 -23.16 41.45
N SER A 484 -20.95 -21.93 41.22
CA SER A 484 -21.59 -21.49 39.98
C SER A 484 -20.81 -20.36 39.31
N ILE A 485 -20.93 -20.28 37.98
CA ILE A 485 -20.42 -19.17 37.18
C ILE A 485 -21.59 -18.61 36.39
N SER A 486 -21.89 -17.33 36.55
CA SER A 486 -22.81 -16.61 35.65
C SER A 486 -21.99 -15.84 34.62
N LEU A 487 -22.33 -16.01 33.36
CA LEU A 487 -21.72 -15.29 32.24
C LEU A 487 -22.76 -14.32 31.69
N THR A 488 -22.37 -13.05 31.58
CA THR A 488 -23.08 -12.09 30.76
C THR A 488 -22.32 -11.94 29.46
N ILE A 489 -23.10 -12.05 28.40
CA ILE A 489 -22.62 -12.05 27.04
C ILE A 489 -23.45 -11.00 26.32
N SER A 490 -22.81 -9.88 26.04
CA SER A 490 -23.42 -8.83 25.23
C SER A 490 -23.00 -9.03 23.79
N ASN A 491 -23.97 -9.36 22.95
CA ASN A 491 -23.76 -9.36 21.53
C ASN A 491 -24.00 -7.97 20.95
N THR A 492 -23.12 -7.02 21.25
CA THR A 492 -23.10 -5.71 20.58
C THR A 492 -22.31 -5.74 19.26
N LYS A 493 -21.71 -6.88 18.86
CA LYS A 493 -21.00 -7.07 17.58
C LYS A 493 -21.15 -8.50 16.99
N ASP A 494 -22.41 -8.92 16.84
CA ASP A 494 -22.94 -10.12 16.17
C ASP A 494 -22.66 -11.56 16.69
N PRO A 495 -23.74 -12.39 16.86
CA PRO A 495 -24.15 -13.31 15.80
C PRO A 495 -25.69 -13.48 15.63
N GLU A 496 -26.29 -12.68 14.74
CA GLU A 496 -27.00 -13.19 13.55
C GLU A 496 -26.13 -14.24 12.84
N SER A 497 -26.65 -15.27 12.17
CA SER A 497 -25.78 -16.06 11.28
C SER A 497 -25.14 -15.10 10.26
N GLU A 498 -23.87 -15.29 9.88
CA GLU A 498 -23.22 -14.49 8.82
C GLU A 498 -24.12 -14.37 7.57
N VAL A 499 -25.01 -15.33 7.36
CA VAL A 499 -26.02 -15.37 6.30
C VAL A 499 -27.16 -14.34 6.51
N GLU A 500 -27.64 -14.08 7.72
CA GLU A 500 -28.71 -13.09 7.99
C GLU A 500 -28.19 -11.65 7.98
N GLN A 501 -26.99 -11.41 8.49
CA GLN A 501 -26.30 -10.12 8.34
C GLN A 501 -25.99 -9.79 6.88
N VAL A 502 -25.44 -10.76 6.13
CA VAL A 502 -25.19 -10.59 4.69
C VAL A 502 -26.50 -10.36 3.94
N LYS A 503 -27.60 -11.03 4.33
CA LYS A 503 -28.93 -10.77 3.75
C LYS A 503 -29.47 -9.38 4.10
N ARG A 504 -29.24 -8.85 5.30
CA ARG A 504 -29.63 -7.48 5.65
C ARG A 504 -28.80 -6.42 4.95
N LEU A 505 -27.50 -6.67 4.76
CA LEU A 505 -26.60 -5.81 3.98
C LEU A 505 -27.03 -5.69 2.51
N ILE A 506 -27.75 -6.68 1.95
CA ILE A 506 -28.34 -6.60 0.61
C ILE A 506 -29.46 -5.54 0.54
N TYR A 507 -30.16 -5.28 1.65
CA TYR A 507 -31.24 -4.29 1.70
C TYR A 507 -30.75 -2.87 2.08
N ALA A 508 -29.47 -2.70 2.42
CA ALA A 508 -28.88 -1.42 2.80
C ALA A 508 -28.30 -0.68 1.58
N VAL A 509 -28.58 0.62 1.46
CA VAL A 509 -28.03 1.46 0.37
C VAL A 509 -26.55 1.78 0.64
N ASN A 510 -25.64 1.20 -0.15
CA ASN A 510 -24.20 1.46 -0.04
C ASN A 510 -23.82 2.80 -0.68
N LYS A 511 -23.79 3.88 0.13
CA LYS A 511 -23.33 5.18 -0.33
C LYS A 511 -21.85 5.38 0.02
N THR A 512 -20.95 5.04 -0.90
CA THR A 512 -19.51 5.32 -0.74
C THR A 512 -19.19 6.74 -1.23
N SER A 513 -18.71 7.62 -0.35
CA SER A 513 -18.12 8.90 -0.76
C SER A 513 -16.64 8.71 -1.07
N THR A 514 -16.16 9.40 -2.09
CA THR A 514 -14.78 9.28 -2.58
C THR A 514 -13.80 9.99 -1.65
N ASP A 515 -12.65 9.35 -1.39
CA ASP A 515 -11.47 9.76 -0.60
C ASP A 515 -10.97 11.23 -0.72
N PHE A 516 -11.51 12.01 -1.66
CA PHE A 516 -11.20 13.41 -1.91
C PHE A 516 -11.72 14.34 -0.80
N GLU A 517 -12.96 14.14 -0.33
CA GLU A 517 -13.60 15.02 0.67
C GLU A 517 -13.01 14.83 2.08
N LYS A 518 -12.57 13.59 2.41
CA LYS A 518 -11.80 13.25 3.62
C LYS A 518 -10.56 14.15 3.81
N ARG A 519 -10.00 14.69 2.72
CA ARG A 519 -8.75 15.45 2.73
C ARG A 519 -8.89 16.96 2.90
N LYS A 520 -9.98 17.55 2.42
CA LYS A 520 -10.23 18.99 2.56
C LYS A 520 -10.20 19.42 4.05
N LEU A 521 -10.59 18.50 4.93
CA LEU A 521 -10.87 18.70 6.34
C LEU A 521 -9.71 18.38 7.27
N ALA A 522 -8.88 17.42 6.88
CA ALA A 522 -7.65 17.14 7.59
C ALA A 522 -6.70 18.36 7.55
N TRP A 523 -6.78 19.19 6.49
CA TRP A 523 -5.97 20.41 6.38
C TRP A 523 -6.55 21.57 7.20
N GLU A 524 -7.88 21.69 7.28
CA GLU A 524 -8.55 22.69 8.11
C GLU A 524 -8.41 22.43 9.62
N ARG A 525 -8.37 21.15 10.06
CA ARG A 525 -8.17 20.77 11.48
C ARG A 525 -6.74 21.00 12.00
N VAL A 526 -5.73 20.86 11.13
CA VAL A 526 -4.31 20.86 11.52
C VAL A 526 -3.75 22.29 11.57
N ALA A 527 -4.13 23.16 10.63
CA ALA A 527 -3.52 24.48 10.43
C ALA A 527 -3.95 25.57 11.44
N ASN A 528 -3.02 26.08 12.23
CA ASN A 528 -3.23 27.19 13.17
C ASN A 528 -2.92 28.56 12.54
N ASN A 529 -3.78 29.57 12.73
CA ASN A 529 -3.47 30.96 12.34
C ASN A 529 -2.63 31.64 13.43
N SER A 530 -1.34 31.78 13.21
CA SER A 530 -0.41 32.35 14.20
C SER A 530 -0.14 33.84 13.97
N ASN A 531 -0.53 34.39 12.82
CA ASN A 531 -0.26 35.78 12.46
C ASN A 531 -1.41 36.41 11.64
N ILE A 532 -2.44 36.89 12.34
CA ILE A 532 -3.63 37.56 11.78
C ILE A 532 -3.39 38.82 10.92
N ARG A 533 -2.14 39.19 10.61
CA ARG A 533 -1.85 40.33 9.71
C ARG A 533 -1.42 39.89 8.31
N ASN A 534 -1.27 38.58 8.09
CA ASN A 534 -0.91 38.02 6.79
C ASN A 534 -2.11 37.40 6.04
N ASP A 535 -3.30 37.49 6.63
CA ASP A 535 -4.58 36.93 6.16
C ASP A 535 -5.11 37.55 4.86
N ARG A 536 -4.62 38.74 4.48
CA ARG A 536 -4.94 39.40 3.20
C ARG A 536 -3.92 39.14 2.09
N ILE A 537 -2.91 38.29 2.30
CA ILE A 537 -1.80 38.06 1.35
C ILE A 537 -2.09 36.84 0.48
N SER A 538 -2.31 37.04 -0.82
CA SER A 538 -2.59 35.99 -1.81
C SER A 538 -1.36 35.24 -2.33
N ASP A 539 -0.14 35.73 -2.06
CA ASP A 539 1.11 35.10 -2.51
C ASP A 539 1.29 33.68 -1.98
N VAL A 540 1.57 32.71 -2.86
CA VAL A 540 1.80 31.31 -2.48
C VAL A 540 3.09 31.16 -1.66
N PRO A 541 3.06 30.52 -0.46
CA PRO A 541 4.26 30.23 0.32
C PRO A 541 5.31 29.42 -0.44
N VAL A 542 6.60 29.71 -0.24
CA VAL A 542 7.67 28.88 -0.80
C VAL A 542 7.73 27.52 -0.11
N SER A 543 8.20 26.48 -0.81
CA SER A 543 8.37 25.14 -0.23
C SER A 543 9.58 25.03 0.71
N PRO A 544 9.50 24.26 1.80
CA PRO A 544 10.64 23.96 2.66
C PRO A 544 11.75 23.19 1.94
N THR A 545 13.00 23.36 2.38
CA THR A 545 14.16 22.70 1.77
C THR A 545 14.74 21.62 2.69
N LEU A 546 14.84 20.39 2.19
CA LEU A 546 15.52 19.29 2.88
C LEU A 546 16.99 19.19 2.44
N LYS A 547 17.90 18.97 3.39
CA LYS A 547 19.33 18.82 3.08
C LYS A 547 19.60 17.54 2.30
N THR A 548 20.56 17.61 1.39
CA THR A 548 21.01 16.47 0.57
C THR A 548 22.28 15.81 1.13
N ASP A 549 22.65 16.11 2.37
CA ASP A 549 23.87 15.65 3.06
C ASP A 549 23.61 14.48 4.02
N GLU A 550 22.50 13.76 3.83
CA GLU A 550 22.10 12.60 4.65
C GLU A 550 21.68 12.92 6.09
N THR A 551 21.56 14.20 6.46
CA THR A 551 21.17 14.60 7.82
C THR A 551 19.69 14.97 7.97
N ALA A 552 18.95 14.96 6.85
CA ALA A 552 17.55 15.36 6.80
C ALA A 552 16.62 14.39 7.54
N ILE A 553 16.89 13.07 7.48
CA ILE A 553 16.12 12.03 8.15
C ILE A 553 17.06 11.15 9.00
N THR A 554 16.73 10.92 10.25
CA THR A 554 17.53 10.15 11.22
C THR A 554 16.63 9.35 12.16
N HIS A 555 17.14 8.31 12.82
CA HIS A 555 16.39 7.55 13.82
C HIS A 555 17.22 7.23 15.08
N LYS A 556 16.53 6.91 16.18
CA LYS A 556 17.11 6.33 17.40
C LYS A 556 16.36 5.04 17.74
N LEU A 557 17.07 3.94 18.00
CA LEU A 557 16.48 2.67 18.46
C LEU A 557 16.10 2.77 19.95
N ASN A 558 14.92 2.26 20.29
CA ASN A 558 14.41 2.16 21.65
C ASN A 558 14.59 0.75 22.20
N ASP A 559 14.65 0.61 23.52
CA ASP A 559 14.91 -0.68 24.20
C ASP A 559 13.81 -1.72 23.94
N ASN A 560 12.59 -1.27 23.65
CA ASN A 560 11.42 -2.09 23.32
C ASN A 560 11.34 -2.52 21.84
N GLY A 561 12.33 -2.19 21.01
CA GLY A 561 12.37 -2.54 19.59
C GLY A 561 11.67 -1.56 18.64
N SER A 562 11.07 -0.47 19.15
CA SER A 562 10.59 0.64 18.33
C SER A 562 11.72 1.63 17.99
N VAL A 563 11.43 2.65 17.17
CA VAL A 563 12.35 3.75 16.88
C VAL A 563 11.70 5.11 17.00
N ASP A 564 12.50 6.11 17.38
CA ASP A 564 12.14 7.52 17.28
C ASP A 564 12.66 8.06 15.94
N LEU A 565 11.76 8.40 15.01
CA LEU A 565 12.08 8.80 13.64
C LEU A 565 12.02 10.33 13.47
N THR A 566 13.10 10.97 13.02
CA THR A 566 13.26 12.44 13.02
C THR A 566 13.46 13.00 11.60
N ILE A 567 12.73 14.06 11.24
CA ILE A 567 12.90 14.88 10.02
C ILE A 567 13.38 16.31 10.34
N LYS A 568 14.25 16.91 9.50
CA LYS A 568 14.79 18.27 9.63
C LYS A 568 14.78 19.03 8.30
N TRP A 569 14.42 20.33 8.31
CA TRP A 569 14.35 21.18 7.10
C TRP A 569 14.86 22.60 7.34
N GLU A 570 15.07 23.35 6.24
CA GLU A 570 15.41 24.77 6.22
C GLU A 570 14.28 25.60 5.58
N TYR A 571 14.11 26.85 6.03
CA TYR A 571 13.11 27.79 5.52
C TYR A 571 13.59 29.25 5.63
N PRO A 572 13.37 30.12 4.61
CA PRO A 572 13.73 31.54 4.68
C PRO A 572 12.93 32.29 5.75
N SER A 573 13.56 33.18 6.51
CA SER A 573 12.88 33.98 7.53
C SER A 573 12.32 35.28 6.93
N PHE A 574 11.00 35.49 7.05
CA PHE A 574 10.34 36.72 6.63
C PHE A 574 11.00 37.98 7.20
N SER A 575 11.41 37.94 8.47
CA SER A 575 12.07 39.05 9.16
C SER A 575 13.36 39.54 8.48
N LYS A 576 13.98 38.71 7.63
CA LYS A 576 15.22 39.01 6.91
C LYS A 576 14.99 39.31 5.43
N THR A 577 13.98 38.71 4.82
CA THR A 577 13.75 38.82 3.38
C THR A 577 12.72 39.88 3.03
N ASN A 578 11.79 40.19 3.96
CA ASN A 578 10.64 41.06 3.74
C ASN A 578 9.83 40.69 2.47
N ASP A 579 9.78 39.39 2.17
CA ASP A 579 9.09 38.81 1.00
C ASP A 579 7.83 38.10 1.51
N ASN A 580 6.67 38.51 0.99
CA ASN A 580 5.37 37.96 1.34
C ASN A 580 5.34 36.43 1.29
N LYS A 581 6.05 35.79 0.36
CA LYS A 581 6.08 34.33 0.21
C LYS A 581 6.73 33.60 1.39
N HIS A 582 7.47 34.30 2.24
CA HIS A 582 8.11 33.75 3.43
C HIS A 582 7.33 34.04 4.72
N ASN A 583 6.28 34.86 4.65
CA ASN A 583 5.39 35.15 5.77
C ASN A 583 4.37 34.01 5.90
N ILE A 584 4.58 33.06 6.82
CA ILE A 584 3.76 31.85 6.97
C ILE A 584 3.27 31.70 8.40
N ASP A 585 2.24 30.89 8.61
CA ASP A 585 1.76 30.55 9.94
C ASP A 585 2.47 29.32 10.51
N GLY A 586 2.76 28.32 9.67
CA GLY A 586 3.36 27.08 10.13
C GLY A 586 3.75 26.08 9.03
N PHE A 587 4.02 24.86 9.47
CA PHE A 587 4.39 23.72 8.65
C PHE A 587 3.51 22.51 8.94
N ILE A 588 3.28 21.69 7.93
CA ILE A 588 2.62 20.39 8.05
C ILE A 588 3.63 19.29 7.69
N VAL A 589 3.94 18.42 8.65
CA VAL A 589 4.81 17.24 8.45
C VAL A 589 3.96 16.03 8.12
N TYR A 590 4.42 15.23 7.16
CA TYR A 590 3.78 14.02 6.68
C TYR A 590 4.63 12.79 7.01
N LEU A 591 3.97 11.70 7.39
CA LEU A 591 4.57 10.38 7.50
C LEU A 591 3.67 9.36 6.79
N TYR A 592 4.25 8.55 5.92
CA TYR A 592 3.62 7.35 5.37
C TYR A 592 4.50 6.16 5.69
N SER A 593 3.90 5.03 6.07
CA SER A 593 4.62 3.79 6.36
C SER A 593 4.16 2.64 5.46
N SER A 594 5.09 1.79 5.06
CA SER A 594 4.85 0.60 4.25
C SER A 594 5.85 -0.50 4.60
N ASP A 595 5.47 -1.75 4.38
CA ASP A 595 6.35 -2.91 4.35
C ASP A 595 7.17 -3.00 3.04
N LEU A 596 6.82 -2.19 2.02
CA LEU A 596 7.48 -2.12 0.73
C LEU A 596 8.44 -0.93 0.63
N ARG A 597 9.59 -1.15 -0.03
CA ARG A 597 10.57 -0.09 -0.32
C ARG A 597 10.18 0.73 -1.56
N GLU A 598 9.01 1.35 -1.54
CA GLU A 598 8.55 2.22 -2.63
C GLU A 598 8.41 3.68 -2.15
N PRO A 599 8.96 4.66 -2.88
CA PRO A 599 8.74 6.07 -2.57
C PRO A 599 7.26 6.38 -2.70
N TYR A 600 6.69 6.98 -1.67
CA TYR A 600 5.29 7.33 -1.64
C TYR A 600 5.06 8.76 -2.13
N ILE A 601 3.99 8.98 -2.89
CA ILE A 601 3.58 10.30 -3.34
C ILE A 601 2.50 10.80 -2.39
N PHE A 602 2.83 11.75 -1.52
CA PHE A 602 1.84 12.39 -0.66
C PHE A 602 0.74 12.99 -1.53
N GLY A 603 -0.46 12.48 -1.37
CA GLY A 603 -1.49 12.64 -2.39
C GLY A 603 -2.14 11.34 -2.84
N SER A 604 -1.49 10.18 -2.75
CA SER A 604 -1.98 8.98 -3.45
C SER A 604 -2.87 8.04 -2.63
N THR A 605 -2.71 7.97 -1.30
CA THR A 605 -3.50 7.07 -0.43
C THR A 605 -3.69 7.70 0.95
N VAL A 606 -4.65 8.59 1.02
CA VAL A 606 -4.79 9.65 2.02
C VAL A 606 -4.98 9.11 3.44
N ALA A 607 -5.77 8.03 3.56
CA ALA A 607 -6.10 7.38 4.83
C ALA A 607 -4.90 6.71 5.51
N LYS A 608 -3.77 6.60 4.81
CA LYS A 608 -2.52 5.99 5.31
C LYS A 608 -1.43 7.02 5.61
N GLU A 609 -1.73 8.32 5.49
CA GLU A 609 -0.81 9.42 5.80
C GLU A 609 -1.08 9.95 7.21
N THR A 610 -0.02 10.05 8.02
CA THR A 610 -0.05 10.75 9.31
C THR A 610 0.39 12.19 9.12
N LEU A 611 -0.35 13.15 9.71
CA LEU A 611 -0.08 14.59 9.61
C LEU A 611 0.19 15.22 10.98
N VAL A 612 1.15 16.14 11.05
CA VAL A 612 1.47 16.90 12.27
C VAL A 612 1.63 18.39 11.94
N ASP A 613 0.90 19.25 12.68
CA ASP A 613 1.04 20.73 12.63
C ASP A 613 2.20 21.21 13.47
N LEU A 614 2.95 22.17 12.95
CA LEU A 614 4.04 22.83 13.67
C LEU A 614 4.03 24.32 13.40
N ASN A 615 4.29 25.13 14.42
CA ASN A 615 4.44 26.57 14.25
C ASN A 615 5.65 26.92 13.34
N SER A 616 5.66 28.16 12.84
CA SER A 616 6.66 28.66 11.90
C SER A 616 8.11 28.71 12.42
N GLU A 617 8.35 28.55 13.73
CA GLU A 617 9.69 28.52 14.33
C GLU A 617 10.32 27.12 14.33
N ILE A 618 9.52 26.05 14.27
CA ILE A 618 10.03 24.68 14.31
C ILE A 618 10.67 24.31 12.96
N LYS A 619 11.80 23.59 13.03
CA LYS A 619 12.61 23.13 11.87
C LYS A 619 13.02 21.65 11.96
N LYS A 620 12.51 20.95 12.97
CA LYS A 620 12.72 19.52 13.20
C LYS A 620 11.51 18.90 13.89
N TYR A 621 11.20 17.65 13.59
CA TYR A 621 10.15 16.89 14.27
C TYR A 621 10.54 15.42 14.40
N THR A 622 10.10 14.78 15.49
CA THR A 622 10.38 13.37 15.80
C THR A 622 9.08 12.63 16.05
N PHE A 623 8.80 11.59 15.25
CA PHE A 623 7.74 10.61 15.44
C PHE A 623 8.23 9.54 16.44
N PRO A 624 7.68 9.47 17.66
CA PRO A 624 8.17 8.56 18.69
C PRO A 624 7.63 7.15 18.50
N SER A 625 8.43 6.15 18.89
CA SER A 625 8.02 4.74 18.98
C SER A 625 7.33 4.15 17.74
N VAL A 626 7.76 4.53 16.54
CA VAL A 626 7.28 3.90 15.30
C VAL A 626 7.99 2.54 15.09
N PRO A 627 7.38 1.57 14.37
CA PRO A 627 8.01 0.28 14.10
C PRO A 627 9.39 0.38 13.40
N ALA A 628 10.42 -0.30 13.92
CA ALA A 628 11.77 -0.20 13.36
C ALA A 628 11.90 -0.80 11.94
N ASN A 629 11.05 -1.77 11.60
CA ASN A 629 11.16 -2.62 10.41
C ASN A 629 10.38 -2.14 9.18
N LEU A 630 9.63 -1.03 9.28
CA LEU A 630 8.88 -0.45 8.16
C LEU A 630 9.70 0.57 7.37
N TYR A 631 9.31 0.78 6.13
CA TYR A 631 9.77 1.85 5.26
C TYR A 631 8.90 3.09 5.43
N TYR A 632 9.54 4.25 5.64
CA TYR A 632 8.87 5.51 5.89
C TYR A 632 9.15 6.53 4.78
N THR A 633 8.11 7.10 4.21
CA THR A 633 8.23 8.32 3.40
C THR A 633 7.85 9.50 4.28
N LEU A 634 8.69 10.55 4.30
CA LEU A 634 8.44 11.77 5.08
C LEU A 634 8.35 12.99 4.16
N GLY A 635 7.40 13.87 4.45
CA GLY A 635 7.12 15.07 3.66
C GLY A 635 6.93 16.29 4.54
N ILE A 636 7.15 17.49 3.98
CA ILE A 636 6.97 18.75 4.70
C ILE A 636 6.50 19.86 3.75
N ARG A 637 5.50 20.64 4.15
CA ARG A 637 5.04 21.83 3.41
C ARG A 637 4.79 23.01 4.37
N ALA A 638 4.83 24.23 3.84
CA ALA A 638 4.46 25.44 4.56
C ALA A 638 3.01 25.85 4.24
N TYR A 639 2.35 26.54 5.18
CA TYR A 639 0.99 27.04 4.99
C TYR A 639 0.79 28.46 5.53
N ARG A 640 -0.24 29.15 5.02
CA ARG A 640 -0.77 30.42 5.54
C ARG A 640 -2.30 30.40 5.56
N ARG A 641 -2.93 30.84 6.65
CA ARG A 641 -4.37 31.07 6.75
C ARG A 641 -4.71 32.45 6.19
N VAL A 642 -5.77 32.53 5.41
CA VAL A 642 -6.24 33.77 4.78
C VAL A 642 -7.75 33.89 4.89
N ASP A 643 -8.27 35.08 4.69
CA ASP A 643 -9.73 35.25 4.62
C ASP A 643 -10.31 34.46 3.43
N VAL A 644 -11.54 33.99 3.59
CA VAL A 644 -12.24 33.17 2.58
C VAL A 644 -12.50 33.91 1.26
N ASP A 645 -12.42 35.24 1.24
CA ASP A 645 -12.49 36.07 0.04
C ASP A 645 -11.15 36.14 -0.72
N ILE A 646 -10.03 35.84 -0.06
CA ILE A 646 -8.69 35.75 -0.67
C ILE A 646 -8.45 34.35 -1.25
N ASN A 647 -8.84 33.32 -0.49
CA ASN A 647 -8.83 31.93 -0.94
C ASN A 647 -10.05 31.23 -0.33
N ARG A 648 -10.90 30.62 -1.16
CA ARG A 648 -12.13 29.95 -0.73
C ARG A 648 -11.90 28.88 0.35
N GLU A 649 -10.71 28.26 0.37
CA GLU A 649 -10.31 27.25 1.35
C GLU A 649 -9.81 27.86 2.67
N GLY A 650 -9.75 29.19 2.79
CA GLY A 650 -9.23 29.90 3.97
C GLY A 650 -7.75 29.62 4.27
N ILE A 651 -7.03 28.99 3.33
CA ILE A 651 -5.64 28.55 3.49
C ILE A 651 -4.91 28.50 2.14
N ILE A 652 -3.63 28.89 2.14
CA ILE A 652 -2.71 28.81 0.99
C ILE A 652 -1.54 27.90 1.37
N LEU A 653 -1.19 26.98 0.46
CA LEU A 653 -0.26 25.87 0.72
C LEU A 653 0.92 25.90 -0.28
N SER A 654 2.12 25.58 0.19
CA SER A 654 3.26 25.30 -0.70
C SER A 654 3.22 23.87 -1.25
N GLU A 655 4.01 23.57 -2.27
CA GLU A 655 4.30 22.18 -2.68
C GLU A 655 4.92 21.37 -1.52
N ILE A 656 4.65 20.06 -1.49
CA ILE A 656 5.22 19.14 -0.50
C ILE A 656 6.67 18.81 -0.87
N ALA A 657 7.59 19.11 0.04
CA ALA A 657 8.99 18.73 -0.09
C ALA A 657 9.23 17.36 0.54
N THR A 658 9.83 16.45 -0.24
CA THR A 658 10.30 15.12 0.21
C THR A 658 11.81 15.00 -0.05
N SER A 659 12.48 14.09 0.67
CA SER A 659 13.93 13.89 0.44
C SER A 659 14.15 13.34 -0.97
N LYS A 660 15.12 13.92 -1.68
CA LYS A 660 15.55 13.47 -3.01
C LYS A 660 16.61 12.37 -2.95
N LEU A 661 17.09 12.02 -1.75
CA LEU A 661 18.05 10.94 -1.54
C LEU A 661 17.33 9.60 -1.52
N SER A 662 17.76 8.66 -2.37
CA SER A 662 17.18 7.31 -2.50
C SER A 662 17.26 6.44 -1.23
N LYS A 663 18.08 6.84 -0.27
CA LYS A 663 18.22 6.20 1.06
C LYS A 663 17.27 6.76 2.12
N ASP A 664 16.72 7.95 1.88
CA ASP A 664 15.85 8.67 2.81
C ASP A 664 14.38 8.64 2.34
N ASN A 665 14.11 8.13 1.14
CA ASN A 665 12.78 8.07 0.55
C ASN A 665 12.58 6.79 -0.30
N PRO A 666 11.97 5.74 0.28
CA PRO A 666 11.55 5.63 1.66
C PRO A 666 12.72 5.23 2.58
N TYR A 667 12.71 5.77 3.80
CA TYR A 667 13.71 5.53 4.83
C TYR A 667 13.35 4.31 5.68
N GLN A 668 14.27 3.35 5.84
CA GLN A 668 14.09 2.22 6.75
C GLN A 668 15.03 2.37 7.95
N PRO A 669 14.49 2.43 9.19
CA PRO A 669 15.32 2.51 10.40
C PRO A 669 16.16 1.26 10.62
N SER A 670 15.58 0.06 10.51
CA SER A 670 16.27 -1.23 10.67
C SER A 670 15.58 -2.32 9.85
N ASP A 671 16.30 -3.34 9.41
CA ASP A 671 15.72 -4.54 8.77
C ASP A 671 15.22 -5.58 9.79
N LYS A 672 15.55 -5.37 11.08
CA LYS A 672 15.21 -6.24 12.20
C LYS A 672 14.71 -5.43 13.39
N VAL A 673 13.71 -5.95 14.09
CA VAL A 673 13.31 -5.44 15.41
C VAL A 673 14.29 -6.00 16.44
N VAL A 674 15.03 -5.12 17.12
CA VAL A 674 16.02 -5.51 18.14
C VAL A 674 15.57 -4.93 19.48
N VAL A 675 15.21 -5.81 20.42
CA VAL A 675 14.86 -5.44 21.80
C VAL A 675 16.15 -5.39 22.62
N ASN A 676 16.57 -4.18 22.99
CA ASN A 676 17.75 -3.95 23.84
C ASN A 676 17.30 -3.80 25.30
N GLY A 677 16.69 -4.84 25.88
CA GLY A 677 16.09 -4.76 27.21
C GLY A 677 15.81 -6.11 27.87
N GLU A 678 15.20 -6.05 29.04
CA GLU A 678 14.67 -7.24 29.69
C GLU A 678 13.46 -7.75 28.88
N MET A 679 13.54 -9.00 28.43
CA MET A 679 12.41 -9.71 27.81
C MET A 679 11.86 -10.68 28.83
N ASN A 680 10.53 -10.82 28.90
CA ASN A 680 9.88 -11.88 29.65
C ASN A 680 8.66 -12.35 28.86
N GLY A 681 8.61 -13.61 28.48
CA GLY A 681 7.48 -14.17 27.74
C GLY A 681 7.48 -15.70 27.74
N LYS A 682 6.29 -16.31 27.70
CA LYS A 682 6.14 -17.77 27.59
C LYS A 682 5.99 -18.19 26.14
N LEU A 683 6.80 -19.15 25.69
CA LEU A 683 6.64 -19.85 24.41
C LEU A 683 6.44 -21.34 24.70
N ASN A 684 5.31 -21.91 24.29
CA ASN A 684 4.93 -23.30 24.56
C ASN A 684 5.00 -23.70 26.05
N GLY A 685 4.64 -22.77 26.94
CA GLY A 685 4.66 -23.00 28.39
C GLY A 685 6.03 -22.80 29.05
N ILE A 686 7.09 -22.57 28.28
CA ILE A 686 8.44 -22.28 28.79
C ILE A 686 8.65 -20.77 28.84
N THR A 687 9.05 -20.25 29.99
CA THR A 687 9.33 -18.81 30.17
C THR A 687 10.72 -18.49 29.63
N TYR A 688 10.80 -17.55 28.69
CA TYR A 688 12.03 -16.95 28.21
C TYR A 688 12.17 -15.59 28.89
N SER A 689 13.22 -15.43 29.68
CA SER A 689 13.53 -14.21 30.40
C SER A 689 14.93 -13.69 30.05
N SER A 690 15.12 -12.38 30.08
CA SER A 690 16.41 -11.71 29.96
C SER A 690 16.53 -10.70 31.08
N SER A 691 17.47 -10.88 32.01
CA SER A 691 17.67 -9.99 33.17
C SER A 691 19.06 -10.15 33.77
N PRO A 692 19.64 -9.15 34.47
CA PRO A 692 20.96 -9.26 35.10
C PRO A 692 21.04 -10.34 36.19
N THR A 693 19.91 -10.64 36.83
CA THR A 693 19.76 -11.67 37.88
C THR A 693 18.75 -12.73 37.46
N PRO A 694 18.92 -14.00 37.87
CA PRO A 694 17.97 -15.06 37.53
C PRO A 694 16.56 -14.78 38.11
N PRO A 695 15.49 -15.25 37.45
CA PRO A 695 14.12 -15.22 37.97
C PRO A 695 14.00 -15.87 39.36
N GLU A 696 13.17 -15.30 40.24
CA GLU A 696 13.00 -15.76 41.63
C GLU A 696 12.11 -17.01 41.77
N ASN A 697 11.27 -17.34 40.78
CA ASN A 697 10.38 -18.51 40.78
C ASN A 697 10.29 -19.19 39.40
N PRO A 698 11.38 -19.79 38.89
CA PRO A 698 11.36 -20.44 37.59
C PRO A 698 10.69 -21.82 37.60
N GLU A 699 10.02 -22.13 36.50
CA GLU A 699 9.45 -23.45 36.19
C GLU A 699 10.45 -24.33 35.45
N SER A 700 10.21 -25.64 35.44
CA SER A 700 11.09 -26.61 34.77
C SER A 700 11.25 -26.26 33.29
N ASN A 701 12.51 -26.15 32.84
CA ASN A 701 12.89 -25.75 31.48
C ASN A 701 12.78 -24.26 31.16
N ASP A 702 12.41 -23.39 32.12
CA ASP A 702 12.47 -21.95 31.92
C ASP A 702 13.88 -21.54 31.48
N VAL A 703 13.93 -20.57 30.58
CA VAL A 703 15.14 -20.12 29.94
C VAL A 703 15.43 -18.69 30.38
N TRP A 704 16.58 -18.48 31.02
CA TRP A 704 17.03 -17.16 31.45
C TRP A 704 18.34 -16.79 30.77
N THR A 705 18.35 -15.64 30.11
CA THR A 705 19.54 -15.07 29.48
C THR A 705 20.06 -13.92 30.32
N ASN A 706 21.32 -13.95 30.71
CA ASN A 706 21.95 -12.80 31.33
C ASN A 706 22.45 -11.83 30.23
N PRO A 707 21.92 -10.61 30.11
CA PRO A 707 22.26 -9.68 29.04
C PRO A 707 23.70 -9.15 29.14
N THR A 708 24.32 -9.21 30.33
CA THR A 708 25.72 -8.77 30.55
C THR A 708 26.71 -9.83 30.12
N THR A 709 26.44 -11.12 30.40
CA THR A 709 27.35 -12.22 30.07
C THR A 709 27.01 -12.92 28.76
N LYS A 710 25.81 -12.69 28.22
CA LYS A 710 25.24 -13.36 27.04
C LYS A 710 25.12 -14.88 27.19
N ILE A 711 25.08 -15.37 28.43
CA ILE A 711 24.91 -16.80 28.74
C ILE A 711 23.43 -17.07 28.93
N GLN A 712 22.92 -18.07 28.21
CA GLN A 712 21.58 -18.61 28.35
C GLN A 712 21.63 -19.82 29.28
N ASN A 713 20.73 -19.85 30.25
CA ASN A 713 20.63 -20.90 31.26
C ASN A 713 19.21 -21.49 31.20
N VAL A 714 19.11 -22.78 31.50
CA VAL A 714 17.84 -23.50 31.62
C VAL A 714 17.64 -23.86 33.07
N TYR A 715 16.46 -23.62 33.61
CA TYR A 715 16.15 -23.98 34.99
C TYR A 715 15.86 -25.47 35.12
N ASN A 716 16.62 -26.12 36.00
CA ASN A 716 16.47 -27.52 36.31
C ASN A 716 15.71 -27.67 37.63
N SER A 717 14.44 -28.05 37.55
CA SER A 717 13.57 -28.21 38.71
C SER A 717 13.97 -29.36 39.64
N GLU A 718 14.76 -30.33 39.18
CA GLU A 718 15.21 -31.45 40.03
C GLU A 718 16.38 -31.07 40.93
N THR A 719 17.18 -30.10 40.50
CA THR A 719 18.40 -29.68 41.20
C THR A 719 18.31 -28.27 41.78
N GLU A 720 17.23 -27.54 41.48
CA GLU A 720 17.00 -26.13 41.87
C GLU A 720 18.12 -25.19 41.39
N THR A 721 18.76 -25.53 40.25
CA THR A 721 19.85 -24.73 39.67
C THR A 721 19.54 -24.23 38.27
N TRP A 722 20.14 -23.09 37.93
CA TRP A 722 20.23 -22.59 36.56
C TRP A 722 21.44 -23.22 35.89
N ASP A 723 21.18 -24.15 34.98
CA ASP A 723 22.22 -24.87 34.27
C ASP A 723 22.54 -24.10 32.97
N GLY A 724 23.79 -23.65 32.82
CA GLY A 724 24.23 -22.98 31.59
C GLY A 724 24.12 -23.93 30.40
N MET A 725 23.50 -23.48 29.31
CA MET A 725 23.54 -24.23 28.06
C MET A 725 25.01 -24.38 27.63
N LYS A 726 25.56 -25.60 27.71
CA LYS A 726 26.91 -25.85 27.20
C LYS A 726 26.91 -25.62 25.70
N SER A 727 27.72 -24.67 25.25
CA SER A 727 28.04 -24.51 23.84
C SER A 727 28.72 -25.78 23.32
N THR A 728 27.99 -26.69 22.69
CA THR A 728 28.60 -27.67 21.81
C THR A 728 28.97 -26.96 20.52
N ALA A 729 30.24 -26.61 20.41
CA ALA A 729 30.86 -26.31 19.13
C ALA A 729 30.60 -27.48 18.17
N LEU A 730 30.01 -27.19 17.00
CA LEU A 730 29.83 -28.15 15.91
C LEU A 730 31.21 -28.54 15.35
N SER A 731 31.78 -29.62 15.87
CA SER A 731 32.91 -30.33 15.27
C SER A 731 32.40 -31.48 14.42
N ASN A 732 32.86 -31.53 13.16
CA ASN A 732 32.68 -32.60 12.18
C ASN A 732 32.52 -34.00 12.77
N GLY A 733 31.33 -34.59 12.61
CA GLY A 733 31.07 -35.99 12.85
C GLY A 733 29.84 -36.43 12.05
N THR A 734 30.07 -37.23 11.00
CA THR A 734 29.04 -37.91 10.21
C THR A 734 28.19 -38.81 11.11
N VAL A 735 26.88 -38.54 11.17
CA VAL A 735 25.87 -39.45 11.73
C VAL A 735 25.26 -40.21 10.55
N GLU A 736 25.43 -41.53 10.52
CA GLU A 736 24.67 -42.41 9.64
C GLU A 736 23.19 -42.34 10.06
N VAL A 737 22.34 -41.92 9.13
CA VAL A 737 20.89 -41.86 9.30
C VAL A 737 20.32 -43.26 9.01
N ASP A 738 19.61 -43.80 9.99
CA ASP A 738 18.90 -45.08 9.91
C ASP A 738 17.68 -44.96 8.97
N VAL A 739 17.89 -45.30 7.70
CA VAL A 739 16.94 -45.08 6.58
C VAL A 739 15.63 -45.86 6.76
N GLU A 740 15.63 -46.96 7.53
CA GLU A 740 14.44 -47.78 7.75
C GLU A 740 13.41 -47.13 8.68
N LYS A 741 13.84 -46.30 9.65
CA LYS A 741 12.90 -45.58 10.53
C LYS A 741 12.20 -44.40 9.86
N ILE A 742 12.80 -43.86 8.79
CA ILE A 742 12.20 -42.76 8.01
C ILE A 742 11.07 -43.30 7.14
N LEU A 743 11.23 -44.51 6.59
CA LEU A 743 10.19 -45.19 5.80
C LEU A 743 8.95 -45.58 6.63
N ASP A 744 9.11 -45.91 7.91
CA ASP A 744 8.00 -46.25 8.83
C ASP A 744 7.20 -45.02 9.31
N MET A 745 7.82 -43.83 9.36
CA MET A 745 7.11 -42.57 9.61
C MET A 745 6.32 -42.11 8.38
N GLU A 746 6.85 -42.35 7.17
CA GLU A 746 6.23 -41.96 5.90
C GLU A 746 4.97 -42.81 5.57
N SER A 747 4.86 -44.04 6.07
CA SER A 747 3.66 -44.89 5.88
C SER A 747 2.48 -44.54 6.81
N ARG A 748 2.65 -43.60 7.75
CA ARG A 748 1.60 -43.18 8.70
C ARG A 748 0.92 -41.86 8.30
N ILE A 749 1.32 -41.25 7.19
CA ILE A 749 0.61 -40.12 6.58
C ILE A 749 -0.60 -40.70 5.83
N SER A 750 -1.70 -40.94 6.55
CA SER A 750 -2.90 -41.60 6.02
C SER A 750 -3.86 -40.63 5.33
N ASP A 751 -4.17 -40.94 4.07
CA ASP A 751 -5.51 -40.99 3.48
C ASP A 751 -6.53 -39.89 3.85
N ASN A 752 -6.24 -38.64 3.48
CA ASN A 752 -7.31 -37.69 3.14
C ASN A 752 -6.83 -36.80 2.00
N GLY A 753 -7.25 -37.12 0.78
CA GLY A 753 -7.05 -36.26 -0.37
C GLY A 753 -7.66 -34.88 -0.11
N ASN A 754 -6.80 -33.85 -0.03
CA ASN A 754 -7.03 -32.43 -0.36
C ASN A 754 -6.08 -31.42 0.33
N GLY A 755 -4.96 -31.85 0.90
CA GLY A 755 -3.89 -30.93 1.29
C GLY A 755 -2.93 -31.57 2.30
N THR A 756 -1.61 -31.46 2.06
CA THR A 756 -0.57 -31.92 2.98
C THR A 756 0.28 -30.74 3.40
N ASP A 757 0.40 -30.50 4.70
CA ASP A 757 1.25 -29.42 5.20
C ASP A 757 2.73 -29.77 5.03
N ILE A 758 3.55 -28.80 4.57
CA ILE A 758 4.98 -29.04 4.33
C ILE A 758 5.70 -29.48 5.60
N GLU A 759 5.21 -29.07 6.79
CA GLU A 759 5.77 -29.43 8.11
C GLU A 759 5.56 -30.90 8.48
N SER A 760 4.68 -31.62 7.80
CA SER A 760 4.50 -33.06 7.97
C SER A 760 5.68 -33.88 7.43
N PHE A 761 6.56 -33.25 6.65
CA PHE A 761 7.78 -33.89 6.12
C PHE A 761 8.98 -33.48 6.98
N PRO A 762 9.64 -34.41 7.69
CA PRO A 762 10.74 -34.08 8.59
C PRO A 762 11.97 -33.57 7.82
N ILE A 763 12.74 -32.67 8.45
CA ILE A 763 14.04 -32.24 7.95
C ILE A 763 15.06 -33.32 8.32
N ILE A 764 15.68 -33.96 7.30
CA ILE A 764 16.60 -35.09 7.52
C ILE A 764 18.05 -34.62 7.79
N VAL A 765 18.39 -33.35 7.52
CA VAL A 765 19.76 -32.80 7.65
C VAL A 765 19.70 -31.38 8.24
N PRO A 766 20.55 -31.01 9.23
CA PRO A 766 20.41 -29.74 9.94
C PRO A 766 20.69 -28.50 9.07
N GLU A 767 19.75 -27.56 9.14
CA GLU A 767 19.86 -26.09 9.08
C GLU A 767 20.66 -25.46 7.92
N THR A 768 20.05 -25.40 6.73
CA THR A 768 20.19 -24.36 5.68
C THR A 768 19.58 -24.79 4.33
N ASP A 769 19.04 -26.02 4.21
CA ASP A 769 18.63 -26.60 2.94
C ASP A 769 17.35 -27.46 3.06
N ASP A 770 16.23 -26.91 2.60
CA ASP A 770 14.90 -27.53 2.56
C ASP A 770 14.67 -28.40 1.32
N THR A 771 15.65 -28.55 0.40
CA THR A 771 15.48 -29.25 -0.89
C THR A 771 14.90 -30.64 -0.72
N GLY A 772 15.50 -31.46 0.16
CA GLY A 772 15.07 -32.85 0.34
C GLY A 772 13.66 -32.96 0.90
N ARG A 773 13.30 -32.08 1.83
CA ARG A 773 11.98 -32.03 2.45
C ARG A 773 10.90 -31.67 1.43
N ILE A 774 11.14 -30.61 0.65
CA ILE A 774 10.19 -30.16 -0.37
C ILE A 774 10.07 -31.18 -1.50
N GLN A 775 11.18 -31.78 -1.94
CA GLN A 775 11.15 -32.79 -3.00
C GLN A 775 10.37 -34.04 -2.56
N ARG A 776 10.56 -34.53 -1.33
CA ARG A 776 9.77 -35.65 -0.79
C ARG A 776 8.27 -35.32 -0.72
N ALA A 777 7.92 -34.09 -0.34
CA ALA A 777 6.52 -33.67 -0.33
C ALA A 777 5.91 -33.70 -1.73
N ILE A 778 6.62 -33.17 -2.74
CA ILE A 778 6.21 -33.22 -4.15
C ILE A 778 6.04 -34.67 -4.62
N ASP A 779 7.02 -35.53 -4.34
CA ASP A 779 7.00 -36.93 -4.78
C ASP A 779 5.87 -37.72 -4.09
N HIS A 780 5.61 -37.47 -2.80
CA HIS A 780 4.52 -38.09 -2.04
C HIS A 780 3.15 -37.71 -2.59
N VAL A 781 2.91 -36.42 -2.84
CA VAL A 781 1.62 -35.97 -3.40
C VAL A 781 1.40 -36.53 -4.81
N ALA A 782 2.44 -36.52 -5.65
CA ALA A 782 2.37 -37.08 -6.99
C ALA A 782 2.06 -38.59 -6.97
N ALA A 783 2.64 -39.34 -6.03
CA ALA A 783 2.36 -40.77 -5.86
C ALA A 783 0.90 -41.06 -5.45
N ASN A 784 0.24 -40.10 -4.79
CA ASN A 784 -1.16 -40.19 -4.35
C ASN A 784 -2.18 -39.64 -5.38
N GLY A 785 -1.73 -39.31 -6.59
CA GLY A 785 -2.60 -38.96 -7.73
C GLY A 785 -2.90 -37.46 -7.89
N PHE A 786 -3.21 -36.74 -6.81
CA PHE A 786 -3.41 -35.27 -6.80
C PHE A 786 -3.38 -34.69 -5.39
N GLY A 787 -2.84 -33.48 -5.22
CA GLY A 787 -3.02 -32.73 -3.97
C GLY A 787 -2.24 -31.42 -3.88
N ALA A 788 -2.54 -30.66 -2.82
CA ALA A 788 -1.84 -29.42 -2.49
C ALA A 788 -0.83 -29.63 -1.36
N ILE A 789 0.28 -28.89 -1.41
CA ILE A 789 1.30 -28.80 -0.37
C ILE A 789 1.24 -27.39 0.20
N ASN A 790 0.85 -27.26 1.47
CA ASN A 790 0.71 -25.95 2.11
C ASN A 790 2.03 -25.52 2.77
N PHE A 791 2.47 -24.30 2.47
CA PHE A 791 3.66 -23.67 3.04
C PHE A 791 3.25 -22.48 3.92
N TYR A 792 3.75 -22.43 5.14
CA TYR A 792 3.51 -21.33 6.08
C TYR A 792 4.57 -20.23 5.96
N PHE A 793 4.26 -19.02 6.43
CA PHE A 793 5.18 -17.86 6.45
C PHE A 793 6.53 -18.21 7.08
N LYS A 794 7.50 -18.50 6.22
CA LYS A 794 8.88 -18.90 6.53
C LYS A 794 9.71 -18.79 5.25
N ASN A 795 11.02 -18.61 5.37
CA ASN A 795 11.93 -18.75 4.25
C ASN A 795 12.42 -20.20 4.12
N TYR A 796 12.02 -20.86 3.03
CA TYR A 796 12.49 -22.19 2.67
C TYR A 796 13.58 -22.05 1.62
N ILE A 797 14.78 -22.51 1.96
CA ILE A 797 15.95 -22.39 1.08
C ILE A 797 16.15 -23.72 0.38
N ALA A 798 16.04 -23.77 -0.94
CA ALA A 798 16.19 -25.01 -1.69
C ALA A 798 17.07 -24.82 -2.93
N LYS A 799 17.67 -25.91 -3.36
CA LYS A 799 18.28 -26.08 -4.69
C LYS A 799 17.17 -26.37 -5.70
N LYS A 800 17.53 -26.83 -6.90
CA LYS A 800 16.57 -27.28 -7.91
C LYS A 800 15.54 -28.27 -7.34
N LEU A 801 14.26 -27.95 -7.50
CA LEU A 801 13.09 -28.76 -7.18
C LEU A 801 12.46 -29.26 -8.47
N THR A 802 12.27 -30.57 -8.59
CA THR A 802 11.63 -31.18 -9.76
C THR A 802 10.14 -31.34 -9.48
N LEU A 803 9.33 -30.55 -10.18
CA LEU A 803 7.88 -30.60 -10.09
C LEU A 803 7.33 -31.89 -10.75
N LYS A 804 6.14 -32.30 -10.31
CA LYS A 804 5.43 -33.50 -10.77
C LYS A 804 4.00 -33.16 -11.12
N SER A 805 3.37 -33.95 -11.98
CA SER A 805 1.97 -33.76 -12.34
C SER A 805 1.04 -33.80 -11.12
N ASN A 806 -0.06 -33.05 -11.18
CA ASN A 806 -1.12 -33.03 -10.18
C ASN A 806 -0.67 -32.55 -8.78
N VAL A 807 0.39 -31.74 -8.70
CA VAL A 807 0.91 -31.18 -7.45
C VAL A 807 0.67 -29.67 -7.41
N TRP A 808 -0.01 -29.19 -6.37
CA TRP A 808 -0.17 -27.77 -6.10
C TRP A 808 0.75 -27.34 -4.96
N LEU A 809 1.52 -26.28 -5.12
CA LEU A 809 2.28 -25.61 -4.07
C LEU A 809 1.51 -24.35 -3.66
N VAL A 810 1.07 -24.28 -2.41
CA VAL A 810 0.22 -23.19 -1.92
C VAL A 810 0.87 -22.55 -0.69
N SER A 811 1.05 -21.23 -0.73
CA SER A 811 1.72 -20.48 0.32
C SER A 811 0.76 -19.58 1.12
N LYS A 812 0.98 -19.52 2.42
CA LYS A 812 0.41 -18.55 3.37
C LYS A 812 1.45 -17.47 3.73
N GLY A 813 2.13 -16.94 2.71
CA GLY A 813 3.19 -15.91 2.83
C GLY A 813 4.64 -16.43 2.88
N ALA A 814 4.90 -17.67 2.47
CA ALA A 814 6.22 -18.29 2.42
C ALA A 814 7.15 -17.68 1.36
N PHE A 815 8.45 -17.72 1.65
CA PHE A 815 9.53 -17.45 0.70
C PHE A 815 10.13 -18.78 0.22
N LEU A 816 10.30 -18.96 -1.09
CA LEU A 816 11.09 -20.04 -1.70
C LEU A 816 12.37 -19.43 -2.25
N THR A 817 13.47 -19.60 -1.55
CA THR A 817 14.76 -19.02 -1.93
C THR A 817 15.63 -20.05 -2.63
N PHE A 818 16.02 -19.77 -3.87
CA PHE A 818 17.01 -20.54 -4.59
C PHE A 818 18.37 -20.37 -3.92
N LYS A 819 18.91 -21.48 -3.43
CA LYS A 819 20.12 -21.50 -2.60
C LYS A 819 21.28 -20.77 -3.29
N SER A 820 21.99 -19.92 -2.53
CA SER A 820 23.14 -19.18 -3.07
C SER A 820 24.21 -20.14 -3.59
N GLY A 821 24.96 -19.70 -4.60
CA GLY A 821 25.88 -20.55 -5.39
C GLY A 821 25.26 -21.53 -6.41
N GLU A 822 23.96 -21.85 -6.37
CA GLU A 822 23.34 -22.77 -7.34
C GLU A 822 23.24 -22.19 -8.76
N THR A 823 23.06 -23.03 -9.77
CA THR A 823 22.84 -22.62 -11.17
C THR A 823 21.73 -23.46 -11.80
N GLY A 824 21.15 -22.99 -12.89
CA GLY A 824 20.07 -23.68 -13.60
C GLY A 824 18.68 -23.27 -13.11
N ASP A 825 17.74 -24.19 -13.21
CA ASP A 825 16.33 -23.91 -13.03
C ASP A 825 15.83 -24.35 -11.65
N PHE A 826 15.24 -23.42 -10.89
CA PHE A 826 14.84 -23.65 -9.51
C PHE A 826 13.58 -24.53 -9.41
N LEU A 827 12.42 -24.04 -9.84
CA LEU A 827 11.21 -24.84 -9.95
C LEU A 827 11.12 -25.43 -11.37
N TYR A 828 11.47 -26.70 -11.51
CA TYR A 828 11.67 -27.36 -12.80
C TYR A 828 10.50 -28.27 -13.17
N ALA A 829 9.73 -27.87 -14.17
CA ALA A 829 8.65 -28.64 -14.79
C ALA A 829 9.07 -29.13 -16.18
N ASN A 830 8.96 -30.44 -16.43
CA ASN A 830 9.29 -31.03 -17.73
C ASN A 830 8.35 -32.20 -18.06
N ASN A 831 7.53 -32.05 -19.10
CA ASN A 831 6.49 -33.01 -19.52
C ASN A 831 5.53 -33.40 -18.37
N ILE A 832 5.08 -32.42 -17.59
CA ILE A 832 4.12 -32.62 -16.49
C ILE A 832 2.84 -31.79 -16.70
N ASN A 833 1.80 -32.06 -15.93
CA ASN A 833 0.54 -31.34 -16.05
C ASN A 833 -0.17 -31.07 -14.71
N ASN A 834 -1.09 -30.09 -14.70
CA ASN A 834 -1.91 -29.74 -13.55
C ASN A 834 -1.08 -29.37 -12.30
N VAL A 835 -0.29 -28.30 -12.41
CA VAL A 835 0.54 -27.77 -11.31
C VAL A 835 0.14 -26.34 -11.01
N VAL A 836 -0.06 -26.02 -9.73
CA VAL A 836 -0.34 -24.65 -9.27
C VAL A 836 0.80 -24.20 -8.36
N ILE A 837 1.28 -22.97 -8.52
CA ILE A 837 2.21 -22.31 -7.62
C ILE A 837 1.54 -21.00 -7.16
N ASP A 838 1.14 -20.93 -5.90
CA ASP A 838 0.27 -19.86 -5.37
C ASP A 838 0.87 -19.19 -4.13
N GLY A 839 0.91 -17.86 -4.10
CA GLY A 839 1.15 -17.08 -2.87
C GLY A 839 2.60 -16.95 -2.40
N PHE A 840 3.60 -17.34 -3.20
CA PHE A 840 5.01 -17.36 -2.79
C PHE A 840 5.78 -16.09 -3.14
N THR A 841 6.76 -15.74 -2.30
CA THR A 841 7.92 -14.96 -2.76
C THR A 841 9.03 -15.91 -3.21
N ILE A 842 9.29 -16.02 -4.51
CA ILE A 842 10.33 -16.88 -5.12
C ILE A 842 11.59 -16.04 -5.37
N GLU A 843 12.71 -16.36 -4.71
CA GLU A 843 13.94 -15.54 -4.73
C GLU A 843 15.15 -16.24 -5.37
N GLY A 844 15.94 -15.53 -6.18
CA GLY A 844 17.12 -16.08 -6.89
C GLY A 844 18.52 -15.81 -6.29
N LEU A 845 18.67 -14.83 -5.36
CA LEU A 845 19.90 -14.31 -4.71
C LEU A 845 20.97 -13.72 -5.69
N ASP A 846 21.73 -12.62 -5.44
CA ASP A 846 22.27 -11.95 -4.23
C ASP A 846 21.82 -10.46 -4.08
N ARG A 847 21.54 -10.02 -2.85
CA ARG A 847 20.93 -8.72 -2.44
C ARG A 847 21.81 -7.46 -2.55
N THR A 848 22.92 -7.44 -3.30
CA THR A 848 23.90 -6.35 -3.18
C THR A 848 23.60 -5.07 -3.97
N SER A 849 22.59 -5.09 -4.84
CA SER A 849 22.05 -3.87 -5.47
C SER A 849 20.77 -4.26 -6.22
N TYR A 850 19.66 -3.58 -5.94
CA TYR A 850 18.39 -3.80 -6.64
C TYR A 850 18.45 -3.22 -8.07
N ALA A 851 19.37 -3.73 -8.89
CA ALA A 851 19.46 -3.45 -10.32
C ALA A 851 19.40 -4.79 -11.07
N PRO A 852 18.60 -4.90 -12.15
CA PRO A 852 18.60 -6.10 -12.96
C PRO A 852 19.99 -6.35 -13.53
N SER A 853 20.40 -7.61 -13.61
CA SER A 853 21.67 -7.98 -14.23
C SER A 853 21.74 -7.38 -15.64
N SER A 854 22.83 -6.71 -15.98
CA SER A 854 23.05 -6.20 -17.35
C SER A 854 23.51 -7.31 -18.31
N THR A 855 23.87 -8.49 -17.77
CA THR A 855 24.29 -9.67 -18.51
C THR A 855 23.43 -10.87 -18.15
N ILE A 856 23.07 -11.69 -19.14
CA ILE A 856 22.30 -12.91 -18.88
C ILE A 856 23.13 -13.92 -18.09
N GLY A 857 22.56 -14.42 -16.99
CA GLY A 857 23.12 -15.44 -16.13
C GLY A 857 22.53 -16.82 -16.39
N SER A 858 22.54 -17.67 -15.37
CA SER A 858 22.18 -19.09 -15.46
C SER A 858 21.02 -19.51 -14.57
N ARG A 859 20.46 -18.62 -13.74
CA ARG A 859 19.40 -18.94 -12.79
C ARG A 859 18.02 -18.61 -13.33
N THR A 860 17.17 -19.62 -13.44
CA THR A 860 15.75 -19.49 -13.76
C THR A 860 14.91 -19.74 -12.50
N GLY A 861 13.88 -18.93 -12.24
CA GLY A 861 12.97 -19.14 -11.11
C GLY A 861 12.01 -20.30 -11.36
N VAL A 862 11.17 -20.18 -12.37
CA VAL A 862 10.24 -21.22 -12.80
C VAL A 862 10.56 -21.61 -14.23
N TYR A 863 10.84 -22.88 -14.48
CA TYR A 863 11.11 -23.42 -15.80
C TYR A 863 10.04 -24.43 -16.18
N SER A 864 9.52 -24.33 -17.39
CA SER A 864 8.54 -25.26 -17.94
C SER A 864 8.91 -25.65 -19.37
N ASN A 865 8.97 -26.96 -19.62
CA ASN A 865 9.16 -27.53 -20.95
C ASN A 865 8.16 -28.67 -21.18
N GLY A 866 7.48 -28.67 -22.31
CA GLY A 866 6.51 -29.70 -22.70
C GLY A 866 5.38 -29.94 -21.69
N SER A 867 5.16 -29.00 -20.76
CA SER A 867 4.22 -29.15 -19.66
C SER A 867 2.93 -28.37 -19.95
N SER A 868 1.82 -28.75 -19.33
CA SER A 868 0.51 -28.16 -19.60
C SER A 868 -0.31 -27.94 -18.34
N GLU A 869 -1.22 -26.97 -18.32
CA GLU A 869 -2.05 -26.69 -17.14
C GLU A 869 -1.18 -26.33 -15.92
N ILE A 870 -0.14 -25.52 -16.16
CA ILE A 870 0.70 -24.96 -15.10
C ILE A 870 0.20 -23.55 -14.80
N LEU A 871 -0.10 -23.23 -13.54
CA LEU A 871 -0.59 -21.92 -13.13
C LEU A 871 0.30 -21.30 -12.04
N LEU A 872 0.96 -20.19 -12.36
CA LEU A 872 1.67 -19.36 -11.39
C LEU A 872 0.79 -18.18 -10.99
N LYS A 873 0.40 -18.06 -9.72
CA LYS A 873 -0.51 -16.99 -9.27
C LYS A 873 -0.18 -16.38 -7.91
N ASN A 874 -0.55 -15.12 -7.71
CA ASN A 874 -0.37 -14.39 -6.44
C ASN A 874 1.07 -14.43 -5.88
N CYS A 875 2.09 -14.52 -6.75
CA CYS A 875 3.49 -14.68 -6.36
C CYS A 875 4.30 -13.40 -6.58
N LEU A 876 5.42 -13.24 -5.87
CA LEU A 876 6.51 -12.32 -6.19
C LEU A 876 7.73 -13.13 -6.62
N VAL A 877 8.19 -13.01 -7.87
CA VAL A 877 9.37 -13.70 -8.40
C VAL A 877 10.49 -12.70 -8.61
N GLN A 878 11.59 -12.84 -7.86
CA GLN A 878 12.64 -11.83 -7.83
C GLN A 878 14.08 -12.33 -7.84
N GLY A 879 14.97 -11.53 -8.43
CA GLY A 879 16.41 -11.72 -8.33
C GLY A 879 16.98 -12.86 -9.18
N PHE A 880 16.29 -13.32 -10.23
CA PHE A 880 16.82 -14.33 -11.14
C PHE A 880 17.60 -13.69 -12.28
N ASN A 881 18.89 -14.02 -12.38
CA ASN A 881 19.79 -13.44 -13.37
C ASN A 881 19.62 -14.01 -14.81
N LYS A 882 18.71 -14.96 -15.05
CA LYS A 882 18.33 -15.43 -16.40
C LYS A 882 16.85 -15.18 -16.70
N ASN A 883 15.93 -15.92 -16.08
CA ASN A 883 14.49 -15.72 -16.25
C ASN A 883 13.76 -15.89 -14.90
N GLY A 884 12.77 -15.04 -14.60
CA GLY A 884 11.83 -15.30 -13.51
C GLY A 884 10.93 -16.50 -13.85
N LEU A 885 10.31 -16.46 -15.03
CA LEU A 885 9.60 -17.58 -15.66
C LEU A 885 10.18 -17.84 -17.06
N TYR A 886 10.47 -19.11 -17.38
CA TYR A 886 10.89 -19.55 -18.71
C TYR A 886 10.04 -20.73 -19.17
N VAL A 887 9.29 -20.53 -20.26
CA VAL A 887 8.50 -21.58 -20.90
C VAL A 887 9.09 -21.81 -22.28
N THR A 888 9.57 -23.02 -22.56
CA THR A 888 10.12 -23.36 -23.88
C THR A 888 9.07 -23.93 -24.83
N GLN A 889 8.19 -24.77 -24.27
CA GLN A 889 7.12 -25.45 -25.00
C GLN A 889 5.93 -25.73 -24.08
N SER A 890 4.72 -25.47 -24.57
CA SER A 890 3.47 -25.89 -23.93
C SER A 890 3.06 -27.27 -24.44
N GLY A 891 2.88 -28.25 -23.56
CA GLY A 891 2.50 -29.63 -23.92
C GLY A 891 3.58 -30.44 -24.67
N ALA A 892 3.53 -31.77 -24.58
CA ALA A 892 4.43 -32.63 -25.35
C ALA A 892 4.14 -32.53 -26.86
N THR A 893 5.14 -32.74 -27.70
CA THR A 893 4.99 -32.74 -29.17
C THR A 893 3.87 -33.72 -29.55
N ASP A 894 2.75 -33.19 -30.04
CA ASP A 894 1.62 -33.84 -30.75
C ASP A 894 0.22 -33.31 -30.32
N ASP A 895 0.10 -32.51 -29.25
CA ASP A 895 -1.21 -32.02 -28.74
C ASP A 895 -1.14 -30.59 -28.13
N LEU A 896 -0.87 -29.58 -28.98
CA LEU A 896 -0.61 -28.18 -28.55
C LEU A 896 -1.88 -27.37 -28.21
N TYR A 897 -3.02 -27.72 -28.80
CA TYR A 897 -4.26 -26.98 -28.64
C TYR A 897 -4.88 -27.30 -27.26
N SER A 898 -5.09 -26.29 -26.40
CA SER A 898 -5.58 -26.38 -25.00
C SER A 898 -4.53 -26.57 -23.89
N LYS A 899 -3.23 -26.61 -24.22
CA LYS A 899 -2.15 -26.74 -23.22
C LYS A 899 -1.46 -25.40 -23.00
N SER A 900 -1.43 -24.93 -21.76
CA SER A 900 -0.86 -23.61 -21.42
C SER A 900 -0.04 -23.61 -20.14
N VAL A 901 0.81 -22.58 -20.02
CA VAL A 901 1.44 -22.15 -18.76
C VAL A 901 0.93 -20.75 -18.46
N ASP A 902 0.01 -20.64 -17.51
CA ASP A 902 -0.72 -19.42 -17.20
C ASP A 902 -0.13 -18.68 -16.00
N VAL A 903 -0.26 -17.35 -16.00
CA VAL A 903 0.29 -16.45 -14.98
C VAL A 903 -0.79 -15.45 -14.54
N LYS A 904 -1.13 -15.40 -13.25
CA LYS A 904 -2.21 -14.53 -12.72
C LYS A 904 -1.81 -13.76 -11.46
N ASN A 905 -1.87 -12.43 -11.47
CA ASN A 905 -1.55 -11.58 -10.30
C ASN A 905 -0.12 -11.81 -9.75
N VAL A 906 0.88 -11.91 -10.63
CA VAL A 906 2.27 -12.18 -10.24
C VAL A 906 3.12 -10.92 -10.41
N HIS A 907 3.98 -10.63 -9.45
CA HIS A 907 4.97 -9.57 -9.54
C HIS A 907 6.32 -10.16 -9.95
N PHE A 908 6.98 -9.61 -10.97
CA PHE A 908 8.34 -9.96 -11.34
C PHE A 908 9.25 -8.77 -11.11
N PHE A 909 10.26 -8.91 -10.25
CA PHE A 909 11.12 -7.81 -9.83
C PHE A 909 12.61 -8.16 -9.92
N ASN A 910 13.41 -7.30 -10.55
CA ASN A 910 14.87 -7.46 -10.64
C ASN A 910 15.37 -8.79 -11.23
N ASN A 911 14.64 -9.33 -12.19
CA ASN A 911 15.10 -10.44 -13.00
C ASN A 911 15.83 -9.92 -14.25
N PHE A 912 16.61 -10.76 -14.91
CA PHE A 912 17.08 -10.46 -16.26
C PHE A 912 15.87 -10.46 -17.20
N ASN A 913 15.26 -11.61 -17.49
CA ASN A 913 13.92 -11.64 -18.06
C ASN A 913 12.91 -11.88 -16.94
N ALA A 914 11.86 -11.09 -16.82
CA ALA A 914 10.75 -11.40 -15.92
C ALA A 914 10.02 -12.66 -16.41
N MET A 915 9.60 -12.67 -17.68
CA MET A 915 8.99 -13.83 -18.34
C MET A 915 9.58 -14.03 -19.74
N ASN A 916 9.80 -15.28 -20.13
CA ASN A 916 10.24 -15.66 -21.47
C ASN A 916 9.42 -16.84 -21.98
N PHE A 917 8.61 -16.59 -22.99
CA PHE A 917 7.84 -17.59 -23.73
C PHE A 917 8.57 -17.85 -25.04
N ASP A 918 9.33 -18.95 -25.09
CA ASP A 918 10.11 -19.33 -26.25
C ASP A 918 9.24 -19.96 -27.34
N THR A 919 9.87 -20.31 -28.46
CA THR A 919 9.28 -20.74 -29.73
C THR A 919 7.98 -21.57 -29.67
N ARG A 920 7.80 -22.52 -28.74
CA ARG A 920 6.58 -23.37 -28.70
C ARG A 920 5.75 -23.22 -27.43
N ALA A 921 5.97 -22.15 -26.67
CA ALA A 921 5.18 -21.82 -25.47
C ALA A 921 3.83 -21.19 -25.84
N GLU A 922 2.99 -21.94 -26.55
CA GLU A 922 1.73 -21.46 -27.12
C GLU A 922 0.58 -21.45 -26.10
N TYR A 923 -0.47 -20.67 -26.39
CA TYR A 923 -1.74 -20.61 -25.63
C TYR A 923 -1.64 -20.17 -24.16
N CYS A 924 -0.49 -19.60 -23.77
CA CYS A 924 -0.27 -19.10 -22.42
C CYS A 924 -1.11 -17.84 -22.13
N GLN A 925 -1.80 -17.82 -20.99
CA GLN A 925 -2.59 -16.68 -20.52
C GLN A 925 -1.87 -15.93 -19.39
N ILE A 926 -1.66 -14.63 -19.57
CA ILE A 926 -1.02 -13.75 -18.60
C ILE A 926 -2.03 -12.68 -18.18
N HIS A 927 -2.33 -12.57 -16.88
CA HIS A 927 -3.34 -11.63 -16.37
C HIS A 927 -2.88 -10.93 -15.07
N GLY A 928 -3.04 -9.61 -14.99
CA GLY A 928 -2.76 -8.86 -13.75
C GLY A 928 -1.30 -8.90 -13.30
N VAL A 929 -0.34 -9.12 -14.20
CA VAL A 929 1.08 -9.22 -13.86
C VAL A 929 1.70 -7.84 -13.67
N LYS A 930 2.62 -7.67 -12.72
CA LYS A 930 3.49 -6.48 -12.60
C LYS A 930 4.96 -6.87 -12.75
N ALA A 931 5.52 -6.70 -13.94
CA ALA A 931 6.95 -6.85 -14.19
C ALA A 931 7.64 -5.48 -14.13
N TYR A 932 8.44 -5.25 -13.07
CA TYR A 932 9.14 -4.00 -12.89
C TYR A 932 10.60 -4.12 -12.44
N SER A 933 11.43 -3.15 -12.85
CA SER A 933 12.88 -3.16 -12.58
C SER A 933 13.63 -4.39 -13.09
N ASN A 934 13.10 -5.07 -14.11
CA ASN A 934 13.79 -6.18 -14.80
C ASN A 934 14.66 -5.65 -15.94
N TYR A 935 15.56 -6.48 -16.49
CA TYR A 935 16.21 -6.14 -17.76
C TYR A 935 15.17 -6.19 -18.89
N LEU A 936 14.32 -7.22 -18.90
CA LEU A 936 13.23 -7.38 -19.85
C LEU A 936 11.95 -7.81 -19.12
N GLY A 937 10.84 -7.07 -19.31
CA GLY A 937 9.55 -7.35 -18.67
C GLY A 937 8.89 -8.62 -19.21
N ILE A 938 8.86 -8.81 -20.53
CA ILE A 938 8.37 -10.04 -21.16
C ILE A 938 9.01 -10.24 -22.54
N ARG A 939 9.42 -11.48 -22.83
CA ARG A 939 9.81 -11.93 -24.16
C ARG A 939 8.80 -12.95 -24.68
N VAL A 940 8.30 -12.76 -25.90
CA VAL A 940 7.39 -13.70 -26.59
C VAL A 940 7.99 -14.06 -27.95
N ALA A 941 8.28 -15.34 -28.14
CA ALA A 941 8.72 -15.92 -29.42
C ALA A 941 7.75 -17.00 -29.94
N SER A 942 6.70 -17.33 -29.17
CA SER A 942 5.66 -18.31 -29.49
C SER A 942 4.38 -17.69 -30.04
N GLY A 943 3.57 -18.57 -30.62
CA GLY A 943 2.20 -18.34 -31.05
C GLY A 943 1.18 -18.19 -29.91
N ASN A 944 0.07 -17.48 -30.14
CA ASN A 944 -1.14 -17.52 -29.29
C ASN A 944 -0.93 -17.18 -27.80
N VAL A 945 0.05 -16.34 -27.46
CA VAL A 945 0.23 -15.86 -26.08
C VAL A 945 -0.68 -14.66 -25.84
N HIS A 946 -1.51 -14.71 -24.80
CA HIS A 946 -2.48 -13.64 -24.50
C HIS A 946 -2.19 -12.99 -23.15
N THR A 947 -1.84 -11.71 -23.16
CA THR A 947 -1.55 -10.89 -21.99
C THR A 947 -2.65 -9.85 -21.78
N VAL A 948 -3.20 -9.74 -20.57
CA VAL A 948 -4.30 -8.82 -20.23
C VAL A 948 -4.01 -8.08 -18.93
N GLY A 949 -4.28 -6.77 -18.87
CA GLY A 949 -4.28 -5.99 -17.62
C GLY A 949 -2.94 -5.99 -16.87
N SER A 950 -1.81 -6.09 -17.58
CA SER A 950 -0.48 -6.28 -16.98
C SER A 950 0.42 -5.05 -17.14
N PHE A 951 1.34 -4.85 -16.21
CA PHE A 951 2.25 -3.70 -16.11
C PHE A 951 3.70 -4.13 -16.33
N PHE A 952 4.37 -3.53 -17.32
CA PHE A 952 5.76 -3.77 -17.72
C PHE A 952 6.55 -2.47 -17.54
N ASN A 953 6.69 -2.03 -16.28
CA ASN A 953 7.15 -0.68 -15.95
C ASN A 953 8.57 -0.65 -15.40
N ASN A 954 9.33 0.44 -15.57
CA ASN A 954 10.67 0.61 -15.00
C ASN A 954 11.67 -0.51 -15.38
N ASN A 955 11.47 -1.24 -16.48
CA ASN A 955 12.44 -2.23 -16.95
C ASN A 955 13.48 -1.58 -17.88
N VAL A 956 14.55 -2.30 -18.27
CA VAL A 956 15.39 -1.80 -19.38
C VAL A 956 14.57 -1.85 -20.67
N ASP A 957 13.99 -3.01 -20.97
CA ASP A 957 12.99 -3.22 -22.01
C ASP A 957 11.67 -3.72 -21.40
N GLY A 958 10.54 -3.15 -21.79
CA GLY A 958 9.21 -3.53 -21.30
C GLY A 958 8.73 -4.83 -21.95
N ILE A 959 8.27 -4.72 -23.21
CA ILE A 959 7.71 -5.83 -23.97
C ILE A 959 8.59 -6.12 -25.19
N GLN A 960 8.93 -7.38 -25.41
CA GLN A 960 9.64 -7.84 -26.60
C GLN A 960 8.90 -9.03 -27.25
N VAL A 961 8.54 -8.89 -28.52
CA VAL A 961 8.00 -9.95 -29.37
C VAL A 961 8.98 -10.21 -30.52
N VAL A 962 9.36 -11.46 -30.74
CA VAL A 962 10.41 -11.82 -31.71
C VAL A 962 10.02 -13.02 -32.54
N ALA A 963 10.68 -13.16 -33.69
CA ALA A 963 10.54 -14.32 -34.55
C ALA A 963 10.84 -15.66 -33.84
N GLY A 964 10.12 -16.70 -34.27
CA GLY A 964 10.16 -18.06 -33.77
C GLY A 964 9.40 -19.00 -34.73
N GLU A 965 9.32 -20.27 -34.38
CA GLU A 965 8.47 -21.25 -35.08
C GLU A 965 7.01 -21.04 -34.67
N ASN A 966 6.13 -20.77 -35.65
CA ASN A 966 4.74 -20.36 -35.37
C ASN A 966 4.69 -19.17 -34.39
N ASP A 967 5.44 -18.12 -34.70
CA ASP A 967 5.61 -16.96 -33.86
C ASP A 967 4.39 -16.04 -33.79
N SER A 968 4.22 -15.37 -32.66
CA SER A 968 3.31 -14.24 -32.49
C SER A 968 1.82 -14.62 -32.55
N HIS A 969 1.00 -13.91 -33.34
CA HIS A 969 -0.45 -14.07 -33.48
C HIS A 969 -1.20 -14.19 -32.13
N GLY A 970 -0.64 -13.59 -31.09
CA GLY A 970 -1.20 -13.46 -29.77
C GLY A 970 -1.82 -12.08 -29.57
N SER A 971 -1.94 -11.68 -28.31
CA SER A 971 -2.40 -10.34 -27.99
C SER A 971 -1.91 -9.81 -26.65
N PHE A 972 -1.65 -8.51 -26.59
CA PHE A 972 -1.56 -7.71 -25.38
C PHE A 972 -2.77 -6.78 -25.29
N THR A 973 -3.57 -6.89 -24.23
CA THR A 973 -4.79 -6.08 -24.04
C THR A 973 -4.76 -5.35 -22.70
N ALA A 974 -5.11 -4.06 -22.68
CA ALA A 974 -5.15 -3.24 -21.45
C ALA A 974 -3.83 -3.28 -20.63
N CYS A 975 -2.69 -3.48 -21.30
CA CYS A 975 -1.39 -3.56 -20.64
C CYS A 975 -0.72 -2.18 -20.58
N THR A 976 0.10 -1.93 -19.57
CA THR A 976 0.90 -0.70 -19.47
C THR A 976 2.37 -1.04 -19.57
N SER A 977 3.13 -0.27 -20.33
CA SER A 977 4.59 -0.34 -20.44
C SER A 977 5.13 1.07 -20.26
N ASN A 978 5.55 1.40 -19.04
CA ASN A 978 5.84 2.77 -18.60
C ASN A 978 7.25 2.92 -18.00
N HIS A 979 7.94 4.03 -18.27
CA HIS A 979 9.25 4.34 -17.68
C HIS A 979 10.34 3.29 -17.94
N ASN A 980 10.25 2.58 -19.08
CA ASN A 980 11.32 1.67 -19.48
C ASN A 980 12.55 2.46 -19.96
N GLN A 981 13.75 2.03 -19.57
CA GLN A 981 14.99 2.78 -19.81
C GLN A 981 15.35 2.87 -21.29
N ARG A 982 15.07 1.80 -22.06
CA ARG A 982 15.40 1.69 -23.48
C ARG A 982 14.13 1.51 -24.30
N ARG A 983 13.46 0.35 -24.25
CA ARG A 983 12.29 0.08 -25.12
C ARG A 983 11.03 -0.14 -24.31
N ALA A 984 9.95 0.58 -24.67
CA ALA A 984 8.62 0.26 -24.17
C ALA A 984 8.03 -0.96 -24.89
N LEU A 985 8.32 -1.08 -26.20
CA LEU A 985 7.91 -2.20 -27.03
C LEU A 985 8.96 -2.47 -28.11
N MET A 986 9.33 -3.72 -28.31
CA MET A 986 10.10 -4.18 -29.46
C MET A 986 9.38 -5.33 -30.14
N VAL A 987 9.19 -5.24 -31.45
CA VAL A 987 8.70 -6.33 -32.29
C VAL A 987 9.74 -6.56 -33.39
N ASP A 988 10.36 -7.73 -33.45
CA ASP A 988 11.49 -8.01 -34.36
C ASP A 988 11.31 -9.31 -35.15
N GLY A 989 11.16 -9.18 -36.47
CA GLY A 989 11.14 -10.30 -37.42
C GLY A 989 9.84 -11.12 -37.48
N ILE A 990 8.73 -10.66 -36.91
CA ILE A 990 7.53 -11.51 -36.81
C ILE A 990 6.78 -11.68 -38.13
N SER A 991 6.17 -12.85 -38.33
CA SER A 991 5.52 -13.20 -39.60
C SER A 991 3.99 -13.36 -39.56
N HIS A 992 3.39 -13.63 -38.38
CA HIS A 992 1.94 -13.90 -38.25
C HIS A 992 1.13 -12.75 -37.64
N GLY A 993 1.77 -11.62 -37.31
CA GLY A 993 1.13 -10.45 -36.70
C GLY A 993 0.96 -10.54 -35.19
N GLU A 994 0.71 -9.42 -34.52
CA GLU A 994 0.51 -9.35 -33.07
C GLU A 994 -0.46 -8.23 -32.74
N LEU A 995 -1.40 -8.44 -31.82
CA LEU A 995 -2.35 -7.42 -31.43
C LEU A 995 -1.99 -6.75 -30.09
N PHE A 996 -1.76 -5.44 -30.09
CA PHE A 996 -1.68 -4.60 -28.90
C PHE A 996 -2.94 -3.72 -28.84
N ASN A 997 -3.89 -4.02 -27.96
CA ASN A 997 -5.18 -3.34 -27.87
C ASN A 997 -5.36 -2.66 -26.50
N GLY A 998 -5.69 -1.37 -26.45
CA GLY A 998 -5.86 -0.67 -25.16
C GLY A 998 -4.57 -0.57 -24.34
N CYS A 999 -3.40 -0.73 -24.97
CA CYS A 999 -2.12 -0.72 -24.26
C CYS A 999 -1.56 0.70 -24.08
N ASN A 1000 -1.06 0.99 -22.88
CA ASN A 1000 -0.48 2.27 -22.54
C ASN A 1000 1.04 2.24 -22.61
N PHE A 1001 1.64 3.06 -23.46
CA PHE A 1001 3.10 3.13 -23.61
C PHE A 1001 3.62 4.50 -23.18
N SER A 1002 4.56 4.58 -22.27
CA SER A 1002 5.09 5.86 -21.79
C SER A 1002 6.58 5.74 -21.51
N PHE A 1003 7.39 6.67 -22.03
CA PHE A 1003 8.86 6.66 -21.99
C PHE A 1003 9.53 5.41 -22.63
N GLY A 1004 10.49 5.67 -23.51
CA GLY A 1004 11.25 4.63 -24.21
C GLY A 1004 10.83 4.47 -25.67
N GLU A 1005 11.42 3.49 -26.33
CA GLU A 1005 11.24 3.26 -27.77
C GLU A 1005 10.12 2.24 -28.03
N ILE A 1006 9.29 2.51 -29.04
CA ILE A 1006 8.49 1.50 -29.73
C ILE A 1006 9.22 1.18 -31.03
N TYR A 1007 9.72 -0.05 -31.16
CA TYR A 1007 10.54 -0.45 -32.30
C TYR A 1007 9.87 -1.63 -33.01
N ILE A 1008 9.39 -1.38 -34.22
CA ILE A 1008 8.87 -2.42 -35.11
C ILE A 1008 9.92 -2.64 -36.20
N LYS A 1009 10.55 -3.81 -36.18
CA LYS A 1009 11.65 -4.20 -37.06
C LYS A 1009 11.30 -5.48 -37.82
N ASP A 1010 11.48 -5.47 -39.14
CA ASP A 1010 11.35 -6.64 -40.04
C ASP A 1010 10.05 -7.45 -39.84
N SER A 1011 8.98 -6.80 -39.38
CA SER A 1011 7.76 -7.45 -38.90
C SER A 1011 6.56 -7.21 -39.80
N MET A 1012 5.56 -8.09 -39.74
CA MET A 1012 4.27 -7.91 -40.41
C MET A 1012 3.09 -8.29 -39.53
N GLY A 1013 1.95 -7.66 -39.76
CA GLY A 1013 0.69 -7.90 -39.07
C GLY A 1013 0.61 -7.30 -37.67
N VAL A 1014 1.57 -6.47 -37.26
CA VAL A 1014 1.55 -5.80 -35.95
C VAL A 1014 0.43 -4.77 -35.93
N GLN A 1015 -0.46 -4.84 -34.94
CA GLN A 1015 -1.55 -3.89 -34.75
C GLN A 1015 -1.44 -3.26 -33.36
N ILE A 1016 -1.25 -1.94 -33.27
CA ILE A 1016 -1.24 -1.20 -32.00
C ILE A 1016 -2.43 -0.24 -31.99
N LYS A 1017 -3.44 -0.50 -31.16
CA LYS A 1017 -4.69 0.26 -31.19
C LYS A 1017 -5.35 0.54 -29.84
N ASN A 1018 -6.23 1.53 -29.81
CA ASN A 1018 -7.10 1.90 -28.68
C ASN A 1018 -6.35 2.26 -27.37
N GLY A 1019 -5.04 2.46 -27.42
CA GLY A 1019 -4.18 2.69 -26.26
C GLY A 1019 -3.84 4.16 -26.03
N ARG A 1020 -3.22 4.47 -24.88
CA ARG A 1020 -2.69 5.81 -24.58
C ARG A 1020 -1.17 5.84 -24.61
N TRP A 1021 -0.56 6.71 -25.40
CA TRP A 1021 0.88 6.91 -25.39
C TRP A 1021 1.22 8.15 -24.58
N GLY A 1022 1.99 8.01 -23.52
CA GLY A 1022 2.45 9.10 -22.67
C GLY A 1022 3.62 9.88 -23.29
N SER A 1023 4.30 10.65 -22.46
CA SER A 1023 5.47 11.43 -22.89
C SER A 1023 6.69 10.55 -23.15
N GLY A 1024 7.60 11.02 -24.00
CA GLY A 1024 8.90 10.38 -24.21
C GLY A 1024 8.91 9.12 -25.07
N ILE A 1025 7.88 8.89 -25.90
CA ILE A 1025 7.84 7.77 -26.86
C ILE A 1025 8.48 8.16 -28.20
N SER A 1026 9.41 7.32 -28.66
CA SER A 1026 9.96 7.35 -30.03
C SER A 1026 9.55 6.09 -30.78
N LEU A 1027 9.00 6.25 -31.99
CA LEU A 1027 8.57 5.15 -32.84
C LEU A 1027 9.60 4.89 -33.94
N TYR A 1028 10.22 3.71 -33.92
CA TYR A 1028 11.15 3.25 -34.95
C TYR A 1028 10.47 2.20 -35.83
N LEU A 1029 10.45 2.47 -37.13
CA LEU A 1029 9.91 1.59 -38.16
C LEU A 1029 11.05 1.21 -39.11
N GLU A 1030 11.42 -0.07 -39.08
CA GLU A 1030 12.47 -0.66 -39.90
C GLU A 1030 11.98 -1.99 -40.49
N GLY A 1031 12.33 -2.29 -41.72
CA GLY A 1031 11.98 -3.54 -42.37
C GLY A 1031 10.49 -3.76 -42.65
N GLY A 1032 10.16 -4.99 -43.02
CA GLY A 1032 8.82 -5.56 -42.83
C GLY A 1032 7.78 -5.34 -43.94
N ASN A 1033 6.55 -5.80 -43.65
CA ASN A 1033 5.36 -5.66 -44.50
C ASN A 1033 4.28 -4.86 -43.76
N TRP A 1034 3.00 -5.15 -44.03
CA TRP A 1034 1.89 -4.35 -43.54
C TRP A 1034 1.78 -4.41 -42.01
N ASN A 1035 1.74 -3.25 -41.34
CA ASN A 1035 1.49 -3.08 -39.90
C ASN A 1035 0.50 -1.91 -39.70
N SER A 1036 -0.13 -1.79 -38.53
CA SER A 1036 -1.10 -0.73 -38.24
C SER A 1036 -0.95 -0.15 -36.84
N ILE A 1037 -1.02 1.18 -36.72
CA ILE A 1037 -1.07 1.91 -35.45
C ILE A 1037 -2.29 2.82 -35.52
N SER A 1038 -3.37 2.47 -34.81
CA SER A 1038 -4.65 3.16 -34.98
C SER A 1038 -5.41 3.50 -33.71
N ASP A 1039 -6.21 4.56 -33.73
CA ASP A 1039 -7.18 4.85 -32.68
C ASP A 1039 -6.54 5.03 -31.27
N ASN A 1040 -5.27 5.45 -31.21
CA ASN A 1040 -4.57 5.71 -29.95
C ASN A 1040 -4.66 7.19 -29.54
N LEU A 1041 -4.57 7.47 -28.23
CA LEU A 1041 -4.46 8.81 -27.66
C LEU A 1041 -3.01 9.13 -27.28
N PHE A 1042 -2.42 10.15 -27.89
CA PHE A 1042 -1.06 10.61 -27.62
C PHE A 1042 -1.07 11.80 -26.66
N ALA A 1043 -0.50 11.65 -25.46
CA ALA A 1043 -0.26 12.77 -24.56
C ALA A 1043 0.71 13.79 -25.17
N THR A 1044 1.74 13.28 -25.85
CA THR A 1044 2.60 14.03 -26.76
C THR A 1044 2.78 13.21 -28.03
N PRO A 1045 2.64 13.80 -29.23
CA PRO A 1045 2.87 13.07 -30.48
C PRO A 1045 4.26 12.39 -30.48
N PRO A 1046 4.36 11.09 -30.81
CA PRO A 1046 5.64 10.40 -30.82
C PRO A 1046 6.53 10.93 -31.94
N THR A 1047 7.85 10.92 -31.72
CA THR A 1047 8.79 11.15 -32.83
C THR A 1047 8.86 9.88 -33.67
N ILE A 1048 8.56 9.97 -34.96
CA ILE A 1048 8.55 8.82 -35.88
C ILE A 1048 9.86 8.79 -36.67
N PHE A 1049 10.54 7.64 -36.65
CA PHE A 1049 11.77 7.34 -37.35
C PHE A 1049 11.50 6.25 -38.39
N ARG A 1050 11.65 6.57 -39.67
CA ARG A 1050 11.46 5.64 -40.79
C ARG A 1050 12.82 5.33 -41.44
N GLY A 1051 13.24 4.06 -41.41
CA GLY A 1051 14.18 3.49 -42.38
C GLY A 1051 15.66 3.29 -41.98
N TYR A 1052 16.06 2.01 -41.99
CA TYR A 1052 17.17 1.46 -42.78
C TYR A 1052 16.56 0.24 -43.55
N ASN A 1053 16.86 0.04 -44.85
CA ASN A 1053 16.41 -1.13 -45.66
C ASN A 1053 14.91 -1.40 -45.97
N SER A 1054 13.97 -0.44 -45.99
CA SER A 1054 12.54 -0.80 -46.22
C SER A 1054 11.57 0.33 -46.60
N LYS A 1055 10.42 -0.11 -47.15
CA LYS A 1055 9.29 0.65 -47.72
C LYS A 1055 8.45 1.31 -46.62
N PRO A 1056 8.61 2.62 -46.36
CA PRO A 1056 7.94 3.29 -45.24
C PRO A 1056 6.40 3.27 -45.33
N ASP A 1057 5.86 3.07 -46.54
CA ASP A 1057 4.42 3.06 -46.84
C ASP A 1057 3.67 1.81 -46.35
N LYS A 1058 4.35 0.90 -45.63
CA LYS A 1058 3.75 -0.37 -45.19
C LYS A 1058 3.22 -0.36 -43.76
N THR A 1059 3.59 0.61 -42.91
CA THR A 1059 2.93 0.79 -41.61
C THR A 1059 1.87 1.89 -41.71
N GLU A 1060 0.60 1.53 -41.56
CA GLU A 1060 -0.53 2.44 -41.55
C GLU A 1060 -0.64 3.12 -40.18
N ILE A 1061 -0.67 4.45 -40.14
CA ILE A 1061 -0.89 5.23 -38.91
C ILE A 1061 -2.17 6.04 -39.12
N LYS A 1062 -3.27 5.68 -38.45
CA LYS A 1062 -4.60 6.26 -38.71
C LYS A 1062 -5.38 6.53 -37.44
N ASN A 1063 -6.34 7.46 -37.48
CA ASN A 1063 -7.28 7.76 -36.40
C ASN A 1063 -6.70 8.02 -34.99
N ASN A 1064 -5.39 8.18 -34.86
CA ASN A 1064 -4.79 8.55 -33.58
C ASN A 1064 -5.12 10.02 -33.28
N ARG A 1065 -5.26 10.37 -32.01
CA ARG A 1065 -5.51 11.74 -31.56
C ARG A 1065 -4.48 12.18 -30.54
N ASP A 1066 -4.16 13.46 -30.47
CA ASP A 1066 -3.45 13.98 -29.30
C ASP A 1066 -4.41 14.35 -28.15
N LYS A 1067 -3.85 14.70 -26.99
CA LYS A 1067 -4.61 15.12 -25.79
C LYS A 1067 -5.56 16.29 -26.04
N ASP A 1068 -5.33 17.08 -27.08
CA ASP A 1068 -6.12 18.25 -27.44
C ASP A 1068 -7.15 17.92 -28.54
N GLY A 1069 -7.31 16.62 -28.88
CA GLY A 1069 -8.31 16.11 -29.82
C GLY A 1069 -7.92 16.18 -31.29
N HIS A 1070 -6.73 16.70 -31.62
CA HIS A 1070 -6.30 16.83 -33.02
C HIS A 1070 -6.03 15.45 -33.62
N SER A 1071 -6.55 15.23 -34.82
CA SER A 1071 -6.24 14.03 -35.60
C SER A 1071 -4.75 14.01 -35.93
N ARG A 1072 -4.07 12.95 -35.52
CA ARG A 1072 -2.69 12.59 -35.89
C ARG A 1072 -2.67 11.44 -36.89
N SER A 1073 -3.74 11.36 -37.69
CA SER A 1073 -4.03 10.33 -38.69
C SER A 1073 -3.47 10.64 -40.07
N GLN A 1074 -2.74 11.74 -40.22
CA GLN A 1074 -2.24 12.24 -41.50
C GLN A 1074 -0.80 12.71 -41.32
N ASP A 1075 -0.04 12.71 -42.41
CA ASP A 1075 1.39 13.03 -42.56
C ASP A 1075 1.82 14.44 -42.10
N ASP A 1076 1.36 14.90 -40.93
CA ASP A 1076 1.77 16.14 -40.29
C ASP A 1076 3.21 15.96 -39.76
N VAL A 1077 4.13 16.25 -40.68
CA VAL A 1077 5.58 16.35 -40.54
C VAL A 1077 6.30 15.00 -40.43
N SER A 1078 6.32 14.27 -41.55
CA SER A 1078 7.24 13.15 -41.75
C SER A 1078 8.69 13.61 -41.56
N THR A 1079 9.24 13.31 -40.39
CA THR A 1079 10.64 13.57 -40.11
C THR A 1079 11.46 12.40 -40.63
N TYR A 1080 12.02 12.54 -41.84
CA TYR A 1080 12.88 11.51 -42.42
C TYR A 1080 14.27 11.57 -41.79
N TYR A 1081 14.72 10.44 -41.26
CA TYR A 1081 16.09 10.26 -40.79
C TYR A 1081 16.89 9.56 -41.89
N ILE A 1082 17.94 10.21 -42.38
CA ILE A 1082 18.90 9.58 -43.29
C ILE A 1082 20.13 9.21 -42.45
N ASN A 1083 20.28 7.91 -42.16
CA ASN A 1083 21.50 7.41 -41.53
C ASN A 1083 22.56 7.17 -42.61
N CYS A 1084 23.65 7.92 -42.58
CA CYS A 1084 24.74 7.91 -43.56
C CYS A 1084 25.82 6.88 -43.24
N ASN A 1085 25.45 5.74 -42.64
CA ASN A 1085 26.39 4.66 -42.29
C ASN A 1085 26.47 3.53 -43.31
N GLY A 1086 25.73 3.62 -44.43
CA GLY A 1086 25.74 2.62 -45.51
C GLY A 1086 26.12 3.23 -46.85
N LEU A 1087 27.11 2.63 -47.52
CA LEU A 1087 27.43 2.91 -48.91
C LEU A 1087 26.18 2.63 -49.78
N ASN A 1088 25.61 3.69 -50.36
CA ASN A 1088 24.47 3.74 -51.30
C ASN A 1088 23.03 3.51 -50.77
N PRO A 1089 22.35 4.56 -50.24
CA PRO A 1089 20.90 4.61 -50.26
C PRO A 1089 20.40 5.17 -51.61
N THR A 1090 19.90 4.30 -52.49
CA THR A 1090 19.07 4.73 -53.64
C THR A 1090 17.74 5.27 -53.13
N PHE A 1091 17.62 6.60 -53.02
CA PHE A 1091 16.36 7.29 -52.72
C PHE A 1091 15.64 7.61 -54.04
N SER A 1092 14.44 7.05 -54.25
CA SER A 1092 13.57 7.42 -55.37
C SER A 1092 12.46 8.32 -54.82
N PRO A 1093 12.34 9.59 -55.26
CA PRO A 1093 11.50 10.56 -54.58
C PRO A 1093 10.03 10.44 -55.00
N THR A 1094 9.15 10.16 -54.04
CA THR A 1094 7.76 10.67 -54.00
C THR A 1094 7.80 12.06 -53.32
N PRO A 1095 6.89 13.00 -53.65
CA PRO A 1095 7.18 14.43 -53.58
C PRO A 1095 7.36 14.95 -52.14
N ILE A 1096 8.58 15.36 -51.83
CA ILE A 1096 8.95 16.10 -50.62
C ILE A 1096 8.26 17.46 -50.67
N THR A 1097 7.36 17.75 -49.73
CA THR A 1097 6.65 19.04 -49.64
C THR A 1097 7.46 20.06 -48.84
N SER A 1098 7.13 21.36 -48.98
CA SER A 1098 7.76 22.48 -48.26
C SER A 1098 7.62 22.42 -46.73
N SER A 1099 6.79 21.53 -46.20
CA SER A 1099 6.59 21.26 -44.77
C SER A 1099 7.44 20.09 -44.23
N THR A 1100 8.20 19.40 -45.09
CA THR A 1100 9.03 18.25 -44.66
C THR A 1100 10.23 18.72 -43.83
N VAL A 1101 10.51 18.05 -42.71
CA VAL A 1101 11.69 18.29 -41.87
C VAL A 1101 12.67 17.13 -42.05
N ILE A 1102 13.89 17.42 -42.49
CA ILE A 1102 14.94 16.39 -42.71
C ILE A 1102 15.88 16.39 -41.51
N LYS A 1103 16.10 15.23 -40.88
CA LYS A 1103 17.04 15.08 -39.77
C LYS A 1103 18.28 14.30 -40.20
N PHE A 1104 19.44 14.95 -40.08
CA PHE A 1104 20.76 14.31 -40.20
C PHE A 1104 21.23 13.89 -38.81
N ALA A 1105 21.29 12.58 -38.55
CA ALA A 1105 21.82 12.06 -37.30
C ALA A 1105 23.34 11.87 -37.43
N THR A 1106 24.13 12.72 -36.79
CA THR A 1106 25.58 12.49 -36.60
C THR A 1106 25.90 12.40 -35.12
N GLY A 1107 25.58 11.23 -34.54
CA GLY A 1107 26.16 10.69 -33.30
C GLY A 1107 25.92 11.43 -31.98
N THR A 1108 25.78 12.77 -31.93
CA THR A 1108 25.66 13.50 -30.66
C THR A 1108 24.85 14.80 -30.66
N GLN A 1109 24.44 15.39 -31.81
CA GLN A 1109 23.44 16.48 -31.82
C GLN A 1109 22.60 16.51 -33.11
N SER A 1110 21.31 16.86 -32.98
CA SER A 1110 20.35 17.05 -34.08
C SER A 1110 20.38 18.50 -34.59
N LEU A 1111 20.52 18.70 -35.91
CA LEU A 1111 20.27 20.00 -36.56
C LEU A 1111 18.79 20.13 -36.93
N PHE A 1112 18.18 21.28 -36.63
CA PHE A 1112 16.78 21.59 -36.89
C PHE A 1112 16.66 22.63 -38.01
N GLY A 1113 15.85 22.35 -39.03
CA GLY A 1113 15.44 23.35 -40.04
C GLY A 1113 14.40 22.80 -41.00
N GLN A 1114 13.48 23.68 -41.45
CA GLN A 1114 12.56 23.38 -42.55
C GLN A 1114 13.35 23.20 -43.85
N THR A 1115 12.90 22.30 -44.75
CA THR A 1115 13.57 21.96 -46.03
C THR A 1115 14.07 23.16 -46.82
N SER A 1116 13.34 24.28 -46.81
CA SER A 1116 13.70 25.53 -47.49
C SER A 1116 14.97 26.23 -46.99
N THR A 1117 15.51 25.85 -45.82
CA THR A 1117 16.66 26.53 -45.17
C THR A 1117 17.95 25.71 -45.16
N LEU A 1118 17.87 24.39 -45.39
CA LEU A 1118 18.99 23.46 -45.25
C LEU A 1118 19.36 22.75 -46.55
N TYR A 1119 18.50 22.81 -47.57
CA TYR A 1119 18.70 22.12 -48.83
C TYR A 1119 18.08 22.93 -49.97
N ASP A 1120 18.90 23.44 -50.88
CA ASP A 1120 18.42 24.13 -52.08
C ASP A 1120 18.15 23.08 -53.17
N THR A 1121 16.86 22.89 -53.47
CA THR A 1121 16.39 21.91 -54.46
C THR A 1121 16.83 22.23 -55.89
N ASN A 1122 17.23 23.47 -56.18
CA ASN A 1122 17.73 23.86 -57.50
C ASN A 1122 19.23 23.58 -57.68
N THR A 1123 20.00 23.52 -56.60
CA THR A 1123 21.47 23.39 -56.65
C THR A 1123 22.01 22.10 -56.02
N GLY A 1124 21.20 21.36 -55.25
CA GLY A 1124 21.58 20.11 -54.59
C GLY A 1124 22.55 20.29 -53.42
N GLN A 1125 22.61 21.47 -52.81
CA GLN A 1125 23.59 21.84 -51.78
C GLN A 1125 22.95 22.02 -50.39
N GLY A 1126 23.68 21.62 -49.33
CA GLY A 1126 23.31 21.84 -47.94
C GLY A 1126 24.40 22.58 -47.12
N ALA A 1127 23.97 23.31 -46.08
CA ALA A 1127 24.85 24.18 -45.27
C ALA A 1127 24.67 23.96 -43.76
N ILE A 1128 25.78 23.97 -43.00
CA ILE A 1128 25.80 23.83 -41.52
C ILE A 1128 26.65 24.94 -40.86
N SER A 1129 26.45 25.26 -39.57
CA SER A 1129 27.11 26.42 -38.92
C SER A 1129 28.46 26.07 -38.26
N TYR A 1130 29.56 26.70 -38.70
CA TYR A 1130 30.95 26.43 -38.27
C TYR A 1130 31.37 26.89 -36.84
N ARG A 1131 30.45 27.33 -35.97
CA ARG A 1131 30.78 27.82 -34.60
C ARG A 1131 30.86 26.74 -33.51
N ARG A 1132 30.81 25.45 -33.87
CA ARG A 1132 30.84 24.32 -32.91
C ARG A 1132 32.04 23.41 -33.16
N LEU A 1133 32.45 22.67 -32.12
CA LEU A 1133 33.44 21.59 -32.23
C LEU A 1133 32.81 20.43 -33.02
N TYR A 1134 33.53 19.94 -34.02
CA TYR A 1134 33.16 18.78 -34.82
C TYR A 1134 34.23 17.70 -34.64
N SER A 1135 33.79 16.47 -34.35
CA SER A 1135 34.66 15.29 -34.26
C SER A 1135 34.48 14.45 -35.52
N PHE A 1136 35.58 14.11 -36.19
CA PHE A 1136 35.58 13.23 -37.36
C PHE A 1136 36.35 11.95 -37.00
N ASN A 1137 35.71 10.79 -37.15
CA ASN A 1137 36.42 9.51 -37.06
C ASN A 1137 37.11 9.24 -38.40
N ILE A 1138 38.44 9.17 -38.39
CA ILE A 1138 39.26 8.87 -39.57
C ILE A 1138 39.85 7.48 -39.40
N THR A 1139 39.40 6.51 -40.19
CA THR A 1139 39.96 5.15 -40.23
C THR A 1139 40.95 5.04 -41.39
N LEU A 1140 42.19 4.64 -41.10
CA LEU A 1140 43.23 4.39 -42.10
C LEU A 1140 43.47 2.89 -42.27
N LYS A 1141 43.33 2.41 -43.51
CA LYS A 1141 43.63 1.02 -43.89
C LYS A 1141 44.82 1.03 -44.85
N ILE A 1142 45.90 0.33 -44.49
CA ILE A 1142 47.16 0.33 -45.23
C ILE A 1142 47.30 -1.01 -45.94
N HIS A 1143 47.53 -0.97 -47.26
CA HIS A 1143 47.68 -2.15 -48.11
C HIS A 1143 49.09 -2.18 -48.73
N ASN A 1144 49.62 -3.39 -48.97
CA ASN A 1144 50.95 -3.64 -49.55
C ASN A 1144 52.10 -2.96 -48.80
N LEU A 1145 52.41 -3.50 -47.62
CA LEU A 1145 53.60 -3.11 -46.87
C LEU A 1145 54.84 -3.72 -47.51
N ALA A 1146 55.90 -2.91 -47.67
CA ALA A 1146 57.21 -3.41 -48.10
C ALA A 1146 57.77 -4.40 -47.04
N SER A 1147 58.74 -5.24 -47.42
CA SER A 1147 59.34 -6.30 -46.58
C SER A 1147 60.12 -5.81 -45.35
N THR A 1148 60.02 -4.52 -45.00
CA THR A 1148 60.69 -3.85 -43.88
C THR A 1148 59.71 -2.92 -43.18
N ASN A 1149 59.84 -2.75 -41.86
CA ASN A 1149 58.99 -1.84 -41.08
C ASN A 1149 58.93 -0.43 -41.70
N GLN A 1150 57.73 0.13 -41.84
CA GLN A 1150 57.51 1.49 -42.36
C GLN A 1150 56.90 2.38 -41.28
N ASP A 1151 57.37 3.63 -41.23
CA ASP A 1151 56.82 4.69 -40.39
C ASP A 1151 55.85 5.54 -41.22
N VAL A 1152 54.61 5.70 -40.75
CA VAL A 1152 53.55 6.47 -41.44
C VAL A 1152 53.14 7.67 -40.60
N TYR A 1153 53.00 8.83 -41.26
CA TYR A 1153 52.59 10.10 -40.64
C TYR A 1153 51.28 10.59 -41.25
N MET A 1154 50.31 10.98 -40.40
CA MET A 1154 49.01 11.48 -40.85
C MET A 1154 48.96 13.01 -40.84
N ASN A 1155 48.54 13.61 -41.94
CA ASN A 1155 48.52 15.07 -42.13
C ASN A 1155 47.14 15.53 -42.61
N VAL A 1156 46.41 16.30 -41.79
CA VAL A 1156 45.05 16.76 -42.09
C VAL A 1156 45.07 18.27 -42.39
N ARG A 1157 44.60 18.67 -43.58
CA ARG A 1157 44.53 20.07 -44.01
C ARG A 1157 43.09 20.54 -44.19
N ILE A 1158 42.79 21.70 -43.63
CA ILE A 1158 41.53 22.41 -43.88
C ILE A 1158 41.80 23.52 -44.91
N LYS A 1159 40.99 23.63 -45.97
CA LYS A 1159 41.13 24.64 -47.02
C LYS A 1159 39.86 25.49 -47.18
N LYS A 1160 40.03 26.72 -47.66
CA LYS A 1160 38.95 27.58 -48.20
C LYS A 1160 38.53 27.08 -49.59
N ASN A 1161 37.37 27.55 -50.05
CA ASN A 1161 36.85 27.29 -51.40
C ASN A 1161 37.81 27.74 -52.52
N ASP A 1162 38.65 28.74 -52.26
CA ASP A 1162 39.67 29.24 -53.19
C ASP A 1162 40.96 28.40 -53.20
N GLY A 1163 41.00 27.28 -52.45
CA GLY A 1163 42.15 26.40 -52.35
C GLY A 1163 43.18 26.78 -51.27
N THR A 1164 43.00 27.92 -50.59
CA THR A 1164 43.92 28.39 -49.55
C THR A 1164 43.84 27.52 -48.31
N VAL A 1165 44.97 27.01 -47.80
CA VAL A 1165 45.02 26.21 -46.56
C VAL A 1165 44.80 27.12 -45.35
N VAL A 1166 43.78 26.79 -44.54
CA VAL A 1166 43.34 27.51 -43.34
C VAL A 1166 44.00 26.95 -42.08
N SER A 1167 44.21 25.64 -42.04
CA SER A 1167 44.80 24.93 -40.91
C SER A 1167 45.47 23.66 -41.42
N ASN A 1168 46.62 23.33 -40.85
CA ASN A 1168 47.40 22.14 -41.15
C ASN A 1168 47.67 21.44 -39.82
N TYR A 1169 46.92 20.38 -39.53
CA TYR A 1169 47.07 19.58 -38.33
C TYR A 1169 47.87 18.33 -38.68
N ILE A 1170 49.12 18.32 -38.25
CA ILE A 1170 49.99 17.15 -38.36
C ILE A 1170 49.79 16.34 -37.07
N CYS A 1171 49.21 15.15 -37.17
CA CYS A 1171 49.24 14.22 -36.05
C CYS A 1171 50.62 13.54 -36.03
N TYR A 1172 51.40 13.77 -34.97
CA TYR A 1172 52.77 13.28 -34.84
C TYR A 1172 52.88 11.89 -34.20
N GLU A 1173 51.80 11.12 -34.11
CA GLU A 1173 51.91 9.72 -33.67
C GLU A 1173 52.62 8.90 -34.74
N LYS A 1174 53.86 8.49 -34.41
CA LYS A 1174 54.64 7.55 -35.19
C LYS A 1174 54.01 6.16 -35.06
N ILE A 1175 53.37 5.69 -36.12
CA ILE A 1175 52.83 4.33 -36.19
C ILE A 1175 53.84 3.47 -36.95
N THR A 1176 54.51 2.57 -36.24
CA THR A 1176 55.46 1.60 -36.83
C THR A 1176 54.73 0.30 -37.13
N ILE A 1177 54.73 -0.10 -38.40
CA ILE A 1177 54.00 -1.29 -38.86
C ILE A 1177 54.98 -2.46 -39.02
N PRO A 1178 54.76 -3.62 -38.35
CA PRO A 1178 55.65 -4.79 -38.44
C PRO A 1178 55.60 -5.47 -39.82
N ALA A 1179 56.73 -6.03 -40.27
CA ALA A 1179 56.80 -6.78 -41.53
C ALA A 1179 56.08 -8.15 -41.48
N ASN A 1180 55.38 -8.50 -42.57
CA ASN A 1180 54.86 -9.84 -42.96
C ASN A 1180 53.51 -10.35 -42.40
N GLU A 1181 52.46 -9.53 -42.23
CA GLU A 1181 51.08 -10.05 -42.19
C GLU A 1181 50.06 -9.11 -42.88
N ASP A 1182 49.06 -9.68 -43.55
CA ASP A 1182 48.42 -9.05 -44.71
C ASP A 1182 47.39 -7.94 -44.40
N LYS A 1183 46.81 -7.82 -43.20
CA LYS A 1183 45.74 -6.83 -42.93
C LYS A 1183 45.62 -6.47 -41.44
N TYR A 1184 45.72 -5.19 -41.12
CA TYR A 1184 45.40 -4.66 -39.78
C TYR A 1184 44.52 -3.40 -39.84
N ILE A 1185 43.72 -3.15 -38.79
CA ILE A 1185 42.99 -1.88 -38.56
C ILE A 1185 43.47 -1.25 -37.25
N TRP A 1186 43.61 0.08 -37.24
CA TRP A 1186 43.81 0.87 -36.03
C TRP A 1186 42.47 1.46 -35.56
N ASN A 1187 42.09 1.19 -34.32
CA ASN A 1187 40.79 1.58 -33.76
C ASN A 1187 40.89 2.73 -32.72
N GLY A 1188 42.02 3.45 -32.70
CA GLY A 1188 42.28 4.54 -31.74
C GLY A 1188 42.86 4.07 -30.39
N SER A 1189 42.93 2.77 -30.13
CA SER A 1189 43.51 2.21 -28.88
C SER A 1189 44.54 1.08 -29.10
N GLY A 1190 44.65 0.56 -30.33
CA GLY A 1190 45.64 -0.47 -30.71
C GLY A 1190 45.44 -0.97 -32.14
N MET A 1191 46.31 -1.88 -32.59
CA MET A 1191 46.22 -2.55 -33.90
C MET A 1191 45.51 -3.91 -33.74
N GLU A 1192 44.46 -4.18 -34.54
CA GLU A 1192 43.77 -5.48 -34.58
C GLU A 1192 43.89 -6.13 -35.98
N ARG A 1193 44.08 -7.46 -36.00
CA ARG A 1193 44.20 -8.30 -37.22
C ARG A 1193 42.82 -8.74 -37.70
N ILE A 1194 42.61 -8.83 -39.02
CA ILE A 1194 41.29 -9.16 -39.61
C ILE A 1194 41.39 -10.34 -40.58
N ASP A 1195 40.59 -11.37 -40.36
CA ASP A 1195 40.47 -12.55 -41.22
C ASP A 1195 39.19 -12.49 -42.09
N LYS A 1196 39.42 -12.41 -43.41
CA LYS A 1196 38.53 -12.63 -44.58
C LYS A 1196 37.25 -11.76 -44.80
N ASP A 1197 37.18 -11.34 -46.06
CA ASP A 1197 36.06 -10.79 -46.86
C ASP A 1197 35.27 -9.58 -46.34
N CYS A 1198 35.83 -8.39 -46.59
CA CYS A 1198 35.11 -7.11 -46.68
C CYS A 1198 35.71 -6.27 -47.83
N TYR A 1199 34.86 -5.64 -48.62
CA TYR A 1199 35.20 -4.85 -49.83
C TYR A 1199 35.72 -3.43 -49.53
N PHE A 1200 36.27 -2.80 -50.57
CA PHE A 1200 37.04 -1.55 -50.59
C PHE A 1200 36.23 -0.25 -50.39
N GLU A 1201 36.89 0.78 -49.83
CA GLU A 1201 36.97 2.13 -50.43
C GLU A 1201 38.13 2.94 -49.81
N VAL A 1202 38.97 3.61 -50.64
CA VAL A 1202 39.96 4.62 -50.20
C VAL A 1202 39.95 5.83 -51.14
N ILE A 1203 39.44 6.94 -50.60
CA ILE A 1203 39.92 8.34 -50.62
C ILE A 1203 40.66 8.89 -51.87
N ILE A 1204 39.96 9.84 -52.51
CA ILE A 1204 40.33 11.20 -52.97
C ILE A 1204 41.75 11.43 -53.52
N ASN A 1205 41.82 11.76 -54.83
CA ASN A 1205 42.89 12.56 -55.41
C ASN A 1205 42.36 13.91 -55.93
N PRO A 1206 43.18 14.98 -55.88
CA PRO A 1206 42.76 16.37 -55.99
C PRO A 1206 42.79 16.84 -57.45
N MET A 1207 41.64 17.00 -58.08
CA MET A 1207 41.34 17.98 -59.15
C MET A 1207 39.95 17.64 -59.69
N ASP A 1208 38.91 17.91 -58.91
CA ASP A 1208 37.62 18.20 -59.51
C ASP A 1208 36.85 19.14 -58.57
N THR A 1209 36.33 20.24 -59.10
CA THR A 1209 35.77 21.37 -58.35
C THR A 1209 34.37 21.11 -57.79
N THR A 1210 33.98 19.85 -57.63
CA THR A 1210 32.59 19.43 -57.45
C THR A 1210 32.33 18.61 -56.20
N SER A 1211 33.36 18.15 -55.46
CA SER A 1211 33.19 17.38 -54.23
C SER A 1211 34.19 17.81 -53.15
N GLY A 1212 33.68 18.40 -52.07
CA GLY A 1212 34.51 18.94 -50.99
C GLY A 1212 33.76 19.75 -49.93
N ILE A 1213 34.31 19.73 -48.71
CA ILE A 1213 33.91 20.57 -47.57
C ILE A 1213 34.59 21.94 -47.73
N SER A 1214 33.82 23.02 -47.64
CA SER A 1214 34.34 24.37 -47.79
C SER A 1214 33.80 25.36 -46.76
N LEU A 1215 34.62 26.36 -46.40
CA LEU A 1215 34.27 27.38 -45.42
C LEU A 1215 33.75 28.64 -46.13
N ASN A 1216 32.50 29.05 -45.85
CA ASN A 1216 31.96 30.35 -46.23
C ASN A 1216 32.07 31.31 -45.03
N THR A 1217 33.06 32.20 -45.09
CA THR A 1217 33.39 33.14 -44.01
C THR A 1217 32.44 34.33 -43.92
N THR A 1218 31.66 34.62 -44.96
CA THR A 1218 30.73 35.76 -44.99
C THR A 1218 29.42 35.42 -44.27
N GLU A 1219 28.99 34.16 -44.36
CA GLU A 1219 27.75 33.67 -43.75
C GLU A 1219 27.96 32.81 -42.51
N ASN A 1220 29.20 32.61 -42.06
CA ASN A 1220 29.48 31.78 -40.90
C ASN A 1220 28.99 30.32 -41.09
N ARG A 1221 29.26 29.72 -42.26
CA ARG A 1221 28.74 28.40 -42.66
C ARG A 1221 29.80 27.50 -43.28
N LEU A 1222 29.71 26.20 -43.01
CA LEU A 1222 30.40 25.11 -43.70
C LEU A 1222 29.48 24.61 -44.82
N ILE A 1223 29.98 24.57 -46.05
CA ILE A 1223 29.26 24.05 -47.22
C ILE A 1223 29.82 22.66 -47.53
N VAL A 1224 28.97 21.64 -47.52
CA VAL A 1224 29.34 20.26 -47.82
C VAL A 1224 28.72 19.88 -49.16
N ARG A 1225 29.55 19.68 -50.19
CA ARG A 1225 29.12 19.16 -51.49
C ARG A 1225 29.43 17.68 -51.55
N SER A 1226 28.46 16.89 -52.05
CA SER A 1226 28.41 15.41 -51.98
C SER A 1226 29.78 14.73 -52.02
N ILE A 1227 30.02 13.90 -51.01
CA ILE A 1227 31.10 12.91 -51.01
C ILE A 1227 30.41 11.63 -51.48
N ASN A 1228 30.78 11.14 -52.68
CA ASN A 1228 30.38 9.80 -53.10
C ASN A 1228 31.19 8.78 -52.32
#